data_AF-A0AAE0I8Q6-F1
#
_entry.id   AF-A0AAE0I8Q6-F1
#
_cell.length_a   1.000
_cell.length_b   1.000
_cell.length_c   1.000
_cell.angle_alpha   90.00
_cell.angle_beta   90.00
_cell.angle_gamma   90.00
#
_symmetry.space_group_name_H-M   'P 1'
#
loop_
_entity.id
_entity.type
_entity.pdbx_description
1 polymer ?
#
loop_
_entity_poly.entity_id
_entity_poly.type
_entity_poly.pdbx_seq_one_letter_code
_entity_poly.pdbx_strand_id
1 'polypeptide(L)'
;MMPAWFPHLHFVKLVILVAATIFPVPDHAFRWVNNVNFTACYHDIVRHIPQNCSDPSNQVCIFNGAGVLTNPDRIFITYQTCQRLCGDGYGLWDPKDILLRISIWMVPAVVLIAHFHFPPLGARNMVCVIAHMLADPIDTLWCLLTRITTRRFLLRKAEDSRLLSAGAVATIWAAYDELNFHDPSTHFLQALERLQARKNSDGSMLSVQTRTPGDPPWEKRMFLDDFLILKDGREPDRSGTSRSLEPQRAFSEPIRHIVSSLRRKPKRSSSDAPDVPAYFQNWHRAIEQLDEDERPVLYLFESAAQRLVFNRDESLLTTWISIVGLMSALMGAFVRTWSSRLDNQTAHTIATVTLLLVVVPMVKLSGNLGAFTSSTAAVNIIQQLNLDLEKHFGFDPGLFPPLTIPDLPDHEVKPAVQRGSSSYSIVATNDNDIPLTTLSPGLRRDREASADSEQPQPVRLLTRSELTKADRQLLYWPKVAAYHGMNNSYRPRKSSDLLSRRWSIWLFLVSLVWVLTLCYVPALLISYLTPLKGFACRSLAWTVIASCWLLSVILDRIWTWFSQRDPTRRWRWIEEPKNLWRLTCWRDMLLTALMTAIVTAQQLGLYNSCYCRSGELSRVSPSYVNLTPFTDEEFIEGWKLWVPVPSVSFLISLICIFILERSFSESGRLLSRSKKDRERMLLHLRRLAVEPERTVRSVRGASLEDVGRASSVQPGQEEEGDTAALLTSKQC
;
A
#
# COMPACT_ATOMS: atom_id res chain seq x y z
N MET A 1 10.70 0.86 37.67
CA MET A 1 9.77 1.95 37.30
C MET A 1 8.84 1.43 36.20
N MET A 2 7.67 0.91 36.57
CA MET A 2 6.63 0.50 35.61
C MET A 2 5.78 1.73 35.26
N PRO A 3 5.47 2.00 33.99
CA PRO A 3 4.61 3.12 33.63
C PRO A 3 3.14 2.79 33.92
N ALA A 4 2.46 3.76 34.51
CA ALA A 4 1.04 3.75 34.86
C ALA A 4 0.12 3.71 33.63
N TRP A 5 -0.06 2.52 33.04
CA TRP A 5 -1.06 2.26 31.99
C TRP A 5 -2.34 1.68 32.60
N PHE A 6 -3.06 2.47 33.39
CA PHE A 6 -4.43 2.14 33.78
C PHE A 6 -5.38 3.35 33.59
N PRO A 7 -5.88 3.59 32.36
CA PRO A 7 -7.04 4.44 32.14
C PRO A 7 -8.18 3.75 31.38
N HIS A 8 -8.24 2.41 31.29
CA HIS A 8 -9.21 1.73 30.42
C HIS A 8 -10.68 2.05 30.74
N LEU A 9 -11.05 2.17 32.03
CA LEU A 9 -12.43 2.53 32.42
C LEU A 9 -12.75 4.01 32.16
N HIS A 10 -11.77 4.91 32.35
CA HIS A 10 -11.93 6.33 32.05
C HIS A 10 -11.94 6.59 30.53
N PHE A 11 -11.21 5.79 29.76
CA PHE A 11 -11.18 5.87 28.30
C PHE A 11 -12.52 5.47 27.71
N VAL A 12 -13.12 4.35 28.12
CA VAL A 12 -14.47 3.96 27.66
C VAL A 12 -15.50 5.01 28.04
N LYS A 13 -15.47 5.52 29.27
CA LYS A 13 -16.33 6.63 29.69
C LYS A 13 -16.09 7.89 28.85
N LEU A 14 -14.85 8.23 28.53
CA LEU A 14 -14.50 9.38 27.68
C LEU A 14 -14.95 9.18 26.23
N VAL A 15 -14.82 7.99 25.65
CA VAL A 15 -15.32 7.69 24.30
C VAL A 15 -16.84 7.86 24.26
N ILE A 16 -17.54 7.33 25.27
CA ILE A 16 -18.98 7.49 25.41
C ILE A 16 -19.35 8.97 25.61
N LEU A 17 -18.60 9.71 26.43
CA LEU A 17 -18.83 11.12 26.69
C LEU A 17 -18.57 11.98 25.45
N VAL A 18 -17.48 11.73 24.73
CA VAL A 18 -17.14 12.42 23.47
C VAL A 18 -18.20 12.12 22.41
N ALA A 19 -18.60 10.85 22.25
CA ALA A 19 -19.69 10.48 21.36
C ALA A 19 -21.01 11.19 21.73
N ALA A 20 -21.33 11.29 23.02
CA ALA A 20 -22.51 11.98 23.54
C ALA A 20 -22.41 13.52 23.43
N THR A 21 -21.21 14.10 23.42
CA THR A 21 -21.02 15.55 23.23
C THR A 21 -21.02 15.97 21.76
N ILE A 22 -20.48 15.13 20.87
CA ILE A 22 -20.44 15.41 19.42
C ILE A 22 -21.84 15.22 18.81
N PHE A 23 -22.58 14.22 19.31
CA PHE A 23 -23.96 14.02 18.98
C PHE A 23 -24.76 14.25 20.26
N PRO A 24 -25.37 15.44 20.45
CA PRO A 24 -26.37 15.64 21.49
C PRO A 24 -27.59 14.79 21.11
N VAL A 25 -27.44 13.48 21.24
CA VAL A 25 -28.55 12.56 21.23
C VAL A 25 -29.26 12.89 22.53
N PRO A 26 -30.53 13.31 22.48
CA PRO A 26 -31.22 13.74 23.68
C PRO A 26 -31.14 12.64 24.75
N ASP A 27 -30.94 13.00 26.02
CA ASP A 27 -30.78 12.05 27.14
C ASP A 27 -31.91 10.99 27.22
N HIS A 28 -33.06 11.27 26.63
CA HIS A 28 -34.18 10.32 26.53
C HIS A 28 -33.93 9.15 25.57
N ALA A 29 -33.03 9.26 24.59
CA ALA A 29 -32.76 8.20 23.62
C ALA A 29 -31.88 7.06 24.17
N PHE A 30 -31.14 7.30 25.27
CA PHE A 30 -30.21 6.35 25.88
C PHE A 30 -30.53 6.01 27.33
N ARG A 31 -31.80 6.09 27.73
CA ARG A 31 -32.21 5.42 28.97
C ARG A 31 -31.98 3.91 28.78
N TRP A 32 -31.37 3.26 29.76
CA TRP A 32 -31.30 1.79 29.83
C TRP A 32 -32.70 1.27 30.08
N VAL A 33 -33.51 1.23 29.03
CA VAL A 33 -34.91 0.78 29.05
C VAL A 33 -34.95 -0.73 28.82
N ASN A 34 -36.00 -1.37 29.32
CA ASN A 34 -36.30 -2.79 29.10
C ASN A 34 -36.29 -3.16 27.61
N ASN A 35 -35.76 -4.34 27.30
CA ASN A 35 -35.73 -4.90 25.95
C ASN A 35 -37.18 -5.04 25.41
N VAL A 36 -37.49 -4.30 24.34
CA VAL A 36 -38.82 -4.31 23.73
C VAL A 36 -38.89 -5.43 22.70
N ASN A 37 -39.77 -6.41 22.93
CA ASN A 37 -40.05 -7.42 21.92
C ASN A 37 -41.05 -6.88 20.89
N PHE A 38 -40.54 -6.23 19.84
CA PHE A 38 -41.37 -5.67 18.76
C PHE A 38 -42.19 -6.74 18.02
N THR A 39 -41.68 -7.98 17.94
CA THR A 39 -42.42 -9.11 17.35
C THR A 39 -43.63 -9.46 18.20
N ALA A 40 -43.47 -9.51 19.53
CA ALA A 40 -44.58 -9.70 20.46
C ALA A 40 -45.55 -8.50 20.42
N CYS A 41 -45.04 -7.26 20.47
CA CYS A 41 -45.89 -6.06 20.35
C CYS A 41 -46.76 -6.09 19.09
N TYR A 42 -46.19 -6.52 17.96
CA TYR A 42 -46.92 -6.68 16.71
C TYR A 42 -48.02 -7.74 16.80
N HIS A 43 -47.70 -8.94 17.29
CA HIS A 43 -48.65 -10.04 17.39
C HIS A 43 -49.75 -9.79 18.42
N ASP A 44 -49.40 -9.25 19.58
CA ASP A 44 -50.29 -9.14 20.73
C ASP A 44 -51.19 -7.91 20.63
N ILE A 45 -50.64 -6.78 20.22
CA ILE A 45 -51.34 -5.49 20.30
C ILE A 45 -51.82 -5.09 18.91
N VAL A 46 -50.90 -4.98 17.96
CA VAL A 46 -51.17 -4.31 16.68
C VAL A 46 -52.13 -5.09 15.79
N ARG A 47 -52.04 -6.42 15.80
CA ARG A 47 -52.95 -7.29 15.01
C ARG A 47 -54.42 -7.17 15.44
N HIS A 48 -54.69 -6.78 16.68
CA HIS A 48 -56.04 -6.69 17.23
C HIS A 48 -56.64 -5.29 17.15
N ILE A 49 -55.86 -4.27 16.72
CA ILE A 49 -56.39 -2.92 16.61
C ILE A 49 -57.33 -2.85 15.39
N PRO A 50 -58.61 -2.46 15.56
CA PRO A 50 -59.51 -2.32 14.44
C PRO A 50 -58.98 -1.25 13.46
N GLN A 51 -58.78 -1.65 12.20
CA GLN A 51 -58.33 -0.78 11.11
C GLN A 51 -59.46 0.13 10.60
N ASN A 52 -60.24 0.75 11.51
CA ASN A 52 -61.28 1.67 11.12
C ASN A 52 -60.68 3.06 10.84
N CYS A 53 -60.30 3.32 9.58
CA CYS A 53 -59.75 4.60 9.16
C CYS A 53 -60.78 5.74 9.06
N SER A 54 -62.06 5.47 9.35
CA SER A 54 -63.09 6.52 9.38
C SER A 54 -63.03 7.36 10.65
N ASP A 55 -62.35 6.88 11.70
CA ASP A 55 -62.18 7.60 12.95
C ASP A 55 -60.84 8.38 12.96
N PRO A 56 -60.85 9.72 12.95
CA PRO A 56 -59.63 10.53 12.99
C PRO A 56 -58.87 10.40 14.32
N SER A 57 -59.49 9.83 15.36
CA SER A 57 -58.81 9.47 16.61
C SER A 57 -58.08 8.14 16.53
N ASN A 58 -58.35 7.32 15.49
CA ASN A 58 -57.67 6.06 15.26
C ASN A 58 -56.27 6.29 14.70
N GLN A 59 -55.27 6.17 15.58
CA GLN A 59 -53.86 6.44 15.31
C GLN A 59 -53.18 5.41 14.38
N VAL A 60 -53.94 4.44 13.86
CA VAL A 60 -53.50 3.39 12.92
C VAL A 60 -53.58 3.85 11.47
N CYS A 61 -54.35 4.90 11.16
CA CYS A 61 -54.51 5.37 9.79
C CYS A 61 -53.78 6.72 9.61
N ILE A 62 -52.80 6.73 8.71
CA ILE A 62 -52.02 7.94 8.42
C ILE A 62 -52.74 8.74 7.36
N PHE A 63 -53.24 9.90 7.79
CA PHE A 63 -53.67 10.98 6.91
C PHE A 63 -52.44 11.81 6.56
N ASN A 64 -51.92 11.68 5.34
CA ASN A 64 -51.04 12.72 4.82
C ASN A 64 -51.91 13.78 4.12
N GLY A 65 -51.44 15.03 4.01
CA GLY A 65 -52.21 16.11 3.38
C GLY A 65 -52.58 15.89 1.90
N ALA A 66 -52.08 14.82 1.27
CA ALA A 66 -52.39 14.37 -0.08
C ALA A 66 -53.34 13.14 -0.13
N GLY A 67 -53.78 12.60 1.01
CA GLY A 67 -54.72 11.48 1.11
C GLY A 67 -54.44 10.53 2.27
N VAL A 68 -55.37 9.61 2.53
CA VAL A 68 -55.17 8.51 3.48
C VAL A 68 -54.31 7.45 2.80
N LEU A 69 -53.13 7.17 3.36
CA LEU A 69 -52.32 6.02 2.95
C LEU A 69 -53.00 4.75 3.47
N THR A 70 -54.09 4.34 2.82
CA THR A 70 -54.78 3.07 3.09
C THR A 70 -54.13 1.99 2.25
N ASN A 71 -53.11 1.35 2.81
CA ASN A 71 -52.76 0.00 2.36
C ASN A 71 -53.30 -0.95 3.44
N PRO A 72 -54.38 -1.72 3.18
CA PRO A 72 -55.00 -2.58 4.19
C PRO A 72 -54.03 -3.63 4.75
N ASP A 73 -52.99 -3.97 3.99
CA ASP A 73 -51.95 -4.94 4.40
C ASP A 73 -50.82 -4.30 5.22
N ARG A 74 -50.86 -2.97 5.40
CA ARG A 74 -49.85 -2.20 6.13
C ARG A 74 -50.45 -1.52 7.34
N ILE A 75 -49.80 -1.72 8.48
CA ILE A 75 -50.11 -0.98 9.70
C ILE A 75 -48.97 0.01 9.93
N PHE A 76 -49.25 1.26 9.60
CA PHE A 76 -48.38 2.37 9.91
C PHE A 76 -48.90 3.09 11.14
N ILE A 77 -48.11 3.14 12.20
CA ILE A 77 -48.47 3.88 13.41
C ILE A 77 -47.55 5.08 13.59
N THR A 78 -48.07 6.14 14.18
CA THR A 78 -47.23 7.31 14.50
C THR A 78 -46.15 6.95 15.51
N TYR A 79 -45.05 7.69 15.55
CA TYR A 79 -44.00 7.51 16.56
C TYR A 79 -44.55 7.51 18.00
N GLN A 80 -45.44 8.45 18.34
CA GLN A 80 -46.04 8.55 19.69
C GLN A 80 -46.89 7.31 20.01
N THR A 81 -47.64 6.80 19.04
CA THR A 81 -48.42 5.57 19.17
C THR A 81 -47.51 4.36 19.36
N CYS A 82 -46.42 4.26 18.60
CA CYS A 82 -45.43 3.20 18.76
C CYS A 82 -44.85 3.17 20.17
N GLN A 83 -44.48 4.33 20.72
CA GLN A 83 -43.98 4.42 22.09
C GLN A 83 -45.02 4.04 23.14
N ARG A 84 -46.29 4.43 22.95
CA ARG A 84 -47.36 4.07 23.87
C ARG A 84 -47.68 2.58 23.85
N LEU A 85 -47.68 1.95 22.68
CA LEU A 85 -48.05 0.55 22.51
C LEU A 85 -46.89 -0.41 22.79
N CYS A 86 -45.70 -0.13 22.24
CA CYS A 86 -44.55 -1.02 22.34
C CYS A 86 -43.53 -0.59 23.40
N GLY A 87 -43.60 0.64 23.92
CA GLY A 87 -42.62 1.21 24.84
C GLY A 87 -41.53 2.03 24.14
N ASP A 88 -40.70 2.70 24.94
CA ASP A 88 -39.62 3.60 24.51
C ASP A 88 -38.24 2.92 24.41
N GLY A 89 -38.17 1.60 24.61
CA GLY A 89 -36.91 0.84 24.55
C GLY A 89 -36.45 0.43 23.15
N TYR A 90 -35.38 -0.36 23.13
CA TYR A 90 -34.82 -0.98 21.93
C TYR A 90 -35.10 -2.49 21.91
N GLY A 91 -35.30 -3.05 20.72
CA GLY A 91 -35.46 -4.49 20.52
C GLY A 91 -34.16 -5.11 20.05
N LEU A 92 -33.46 -5.78 20.96
CA LEU A 92 -32.26 -6.55 20.60
C LEU A 92 -32.60 -7.66 19.60
N TRP A 93 -31.69 -7.95 18.69
CA TRP A 93 -31.86 -9.09 17.79
C TRP A 93 -31.70 -10.42 18.54
N ASP A 94 -32.22 -11.50 17.95
CA ASP A 94 -31.95 -12.85 18.46
C ASP A 94 -30.42 -13.08 18.51
N PRO A 95 -29.86 -13.59 19.62
CA PRO A 95 -28.42 -13.86 19.72
C PRO A 95 -27.87 -14.72 18.58
N LYS A 96 -28.66 -15.66 18.03
CA LYS A 96 -28.26 -16.48 16.87
C LYS A 96 -28.10 -15.63 15.62
N ASP A 97 -28.99 -14.66 15.40
CA ASP A 97 -28.91 -13.73 14.28
C ASP A 97 -27.74 -12.76 14.44
N ILE A 98 -27.49 -12.28 15.66
CA ILE A 98 -26.33 -11.41 15.96
C ILE A 98 -25.03 -12.14 15.62
N LEU A 99 -24.84 -13.35 16.17
CA LEU A 99 -23.63 -14.14 15.95
C LEU A 99 -23.44 -14.45 14.46
N LEU A 100 -24.51 -14.84 13.79
CA LEU A 100 -24.49 -15.10 12.37
C LEU A 100 -24.08 -13.86 11.57
N ARG A 101 -24.68 -12.69 11.83
CA ARG A 101 -24.33 -11.47 11.11
C ARG A 101 -22.87 -11.10 11.30
N ILE A 102 -22.40 -11.13 12.55
CA ILE A 102 -20.99 -10.89 12.85
C ILE A 102 -20.13 -11.88 12.07
N SER A 103 -20.45 -13.17 12.07
CA SER A 103 -19.67 -14.17 11.33
C SER A 103 -19.65 -13.93 9.81
N ILE A 104 -20.77 -13.50 9.22
CA ILE A 104 -20.93 -13.33 7.77
C ILE A 104 -20.01 -12.24 7.21
N TRP A 105 -19.86 -11.12 7.91
CA TRP A 105 -19.05 -10.00 7.39
C TRP A 105 -17.74 -9.79 8.15
N MET A 106 -17.71 -10.01 9.46
CA MET A 106 -16.54 -9.73 10.28
C MET A 106 -15.42 -10.73 9.99
N VAL A 107 -15.73 -12.02 9.83
CA VAL A 107 -14.70 -13.03 9.53
C VAL A 107 -14.03 -12.74 8.18
N PRO A 108 -14.75 -12.55 7.06
CA PRO A 108 -14.11 -12.17 5.80
C PRO A 108 -13.35 -10.83 5.87
N ALA A 109 -13.88 -9.85 6.60
CA ALA A 109 -13.19 -8.57 6.78
C ALA A 109 -11.87 -8.75 7.54
N VAL A 110 -11.87 -9.51 8.64
CA VAL A 110 -10.66 -9.81 9.42
C VAL A 110 -9.65 -10.60 8.58
N VAL A 111 -10.09 -11.59 7.81
CA VAL A 111 -9.23 -12.34 6.89
C VAL A 111 -8.61 -11.39 5.86
N LEU A 112 -9.41 -10.53 5.22
CA LEU A 112 -8.91 -9.57 4.24
C LEU A 112 -7.90 -8.59 4.86
N ILE A 113 -8.19 -8.06 6.05
CA ILE A 113 -7.28 -7.18 6.81
C ILE A 113 -5.99 -7.91 7.17
N ALA A 114 -6.04 -9.19 7.52
CA ALA A 114 -4.85 -9.99 7.82
C ALA A 114 -3.92 -10.15 6.61
N HIS A 115 -4.44 -10.04 5.39
CA HIS A 115 -3.66 -10.01 4.15
C HIS A 115 -3.13 -8.61 3.78
N PHE A 116 -3.37 -7.60 4.60
CA PHE A 116 -2.66 -6.33 4.45
C PHE A 116 -1.16 -6.55 4.74
N HIS A 117 -0.26 -6.01 3.91
CA HIS A 117 1.17 -6.18 4.14
C HIS A 117 1.65 -5.29 5.29
N PHE A 118 1.73 -5.90 6.47
CA PHE A 118 2.28 -5.27 7.67
C PHE A 118 3.81 -5.40 7.68
N PRO A 119 4.54 -4.33 7.99
CA PRO A 119 5.96 -4.45 8.28
C PRO A 119 6.20 -5.21 9.59
N PRO A 120 7.31 -5.96 9.70
CA PRO A 120 7.67 -6.83 10.83
C PRO A 120 8.16 -6.03 12.05
N LEU A 121 7.30 -5.15 12.58
CA LEU A 121 7.61 -4.20 13.66
C LEU A 121 6.91 -4.53 14.97
N GLY A 122 6.51 -5.80 15.12
CA GLY A 122 5.81 -6.33 16.28
C GLY A 122 4.31 -6.01 16.30
N ALA A 123 3.60 -6.74 17.16
CA ALA A 123 2.14 -6.70 17.24
C ALA A 123 1.56 -5.31 17.58
N ARG A 124 2.27 -4.51 18.40
CA ARG A 124 1.80 -3.17 18.76
C ARG A 124 1.70 -2.25 17.55
N ASN A 125 2.73 -2.25 16.69
CA ASN A 125 2.71 -1.46 15.47
C ASN A 125 1.64 -1.99 14.50
N MET A 126 1.48 -3.31 14.39
CA MET A 126 0.42 -3.91 13.58
C MET A 126 -0.97 -3.44 14.02
N VAL A 127 -1.29 -3.45 15.32
CA VAL A 127 -2.57 -2.94 15.84
C VAL A 127 -2.76 -1.46 15.50
N CYS A 128 -1.72 -0.63 15.66
CA CYS A 128 -1.78 0.78 15.28
C CYS A 128 -2.01 0.98 13.78
N VAL A 129 -1.38 0.17 12.92
CA VAL A 129 -1.57 0.22 11.46
C VAL A 129 -2.99 -0.20 11.08
N ILE A 130 -3.55 -1.23 11.73
CA ILE A 130 -4.95 -1.64 11.53
C ILE A 130 -5.91 -0.53 11.96
N ALA A 131 -5.69 0.06 13.14
CA ALA A 131 -6.49 1.17 13.62
C ALA A 131 -6.41 2.37 12.68
N HIS A 132 -5.21 2.74 12.21
CA HIS A 132 -5.02 3.81 11.23
C HIS A 132 -5.77 3.53 9.92
N MET A 133 -5.70 2.29 9.42
CA MET A 133 -6.41 1.89 8.19
C MET A 133 -7.94 2.02 8.32
N LEU A 134 -8.51 1.68 9.49
CA LEU A 134 -9.96 1.73 9.73
C LEU A 134 -10.45 3.15 10.07
N ALA A 135 -9.68 3.90 10.85
CA ALA A 135 -10.00 5.28 11.27
C ALA A 135 -9.71 6.32 10.17
N ASP A 136 -8.69 6.10 9.34
CA ASP A 136 -8.30 6.99 8.27
C ASP A 136 -8.06 6.26 6.94
N PRO A 137 -9.14 5.75 6.32
CA PRO A 137 -9.04 5.09 5.04
C PRO A 137 -8.57 6.01 3.91
N ILE A 138 -8.87 7.31 3.99
CA ILE A 138 -8.49 8.29 2.97
C ILE A 138 -6.98 8.50 2.99
N ASP A 139 -6.41 8.70 4.19
CA ASP A 139 -4.99 8.90 4.35
C ASP A 139 -4.19 7.64 4.02
N THR A 140 -4.68 6.47 4.44
CA THR A 140 -4.08 5.18 4.10
C THR A 140 -4.01 4.97 2.59
N LEU A 141 -5.12 5.19 1.87
CA LEU A 141 -5.15 5.06 0.42
C LEU A 141 -4.23 6.09 -0.26
N TRP A 142 -4.19 7.32 0.26
CA TRP A 142 -3.32 8.38 -0.26
C TRP A 142 -1.83 8.05 -0.06
N CYS A 143 -1.45 7.47 1.08
CA CYS A 143 -0.10 6.96 1.34
C CYS A 143 0.30 5.87 0.33
N LEU A 144 -0.57 4.89 0.11
CA LEU A 144 -0.34 3.78 -0.83
C LEU A 144 -0.16 4.30 -2.26
N LEU A 145 -1.06 5.18 -2.73
CA LEU A 145 -0.97 5.78 -4.07
C LEU A 145 0.28 6.65 -4.23
N THR A 146 0.67 7.39 -3.19
CA THR A 146 1.89 8.20 -3.19
C THR A 146 3.12 7.31 -3.36
N ARG A 147 3.23 6.19 -2.62
CA ARG A 147 4.35 5.24 -2.76
C ARG A 147 4.45 4.66 -4.16
N ILE A 148 3.33 4.20 -4.72
CA ILE A 148 3.31 3.63 -6.08
C ILE A 148 3.80 4.68 -7.09
N THR A 149 3.32 5.92 -6.96
CA THR A 149 3.70 7.02 -7.86
C THR A 149 5.17 7.40 -7.70
N THR A 150 5.68 7.47 -6.46
CA THR A 150 7.10 7.74 -6.19
C THR A 150 8.01 6.67 -6.82
N ARG A 151 7.66 5.38 -6.72
CA ARG A 151 8.41 4.30 -7.38
C ARG A 151 8.46 4.46 -8.90
N ARG A 152 7.35 4.86 -9.52
CA ARG A 152 7.30 5.16 -10.98
C ARG A 152 8.22 6.33 -11.34
N PHE A 153 8.22 7.40 -10.55
CA PHE A 153 9.12 8.54 -10.74
C PHE A 153 10.59 8.13 -10.62
N LEU A 154 10.94 7.35 -9.60
CA LEU A 154 12.30 6.85 -9.39
C LEU A 154 12.77 5.97 -10.55
N LEU A 155 11.89 5.11 -11.09
CA LEU A 155 12.20 4.31 -12.28
C LEU A 155 12.54 5.19 -13.48
N ARG A 156 11.63 6.11 -13.83
CA ARG A 156 11.80 7.02 -14.97
C ARG A 156 13.05 7.86 -14.82
N LYS A 157 13.31 8.38 -13.62
CA LYS A 157 14.52 9.16 -13.33
C LYS A 157 15.79 8.32 -13.52
N ALA A 158 15.77 7.05 -13.15
CA ALA A 158 16.91 6.15 -13.38
C ALA A 158 17.11 5.86 -14.88
N GLU A 159 16.02 5.65 -15.63
CA GLU A 159 16.04 5.41 -17.08
C GLU A 159 16.51 6.66 -17.86
N ASP A 160 16.00 7.84 -17.52
CA ASP A 160 16.37 9.11 -18.13
C ASP A 160 17.84 9.47 -17.88
N SER A 161 18.37 9.04 -16.73
CA SER A 161 19.80 9.20 -16.38
C SER A 161 20.71 8.25 -17.14
N ARG A 162 20.17 7.37 -18.00
CA ARG A 162 20.90 6.36 -18.78
C ARG A 162 21.79 5.46 -17.93
N LEU A 163 21.38 5.21 -16.70
CA LEU A 163 22.13 4.34 -15.79
C LEU A 163 22.07 2.90 -16.30
N LEU A 164 23.23 2.26 -16.32
CA LEU A 164 23.35 0.84 -16.58
C LEU A 164 22.70 0.12 -15.40
N SER A 165 21.59 -0.57 -15.68
CA SER A 165 20.63 -1.05 -14.68
C SER A 165 19.87 0.03 -13.91
N ALA A 166 19.19 0.91 -14.66
CA ALA A 166 18.15 1.78 -14.13
C ALA A 166 17.16 1.03 -13.20
N GLY A 167 16.81 -0.21 -13.51
CA GLY A 167 15.93 -1.04 -12.68
C GLY A 167 16.51 -1.38 -11.31
N ALA A 168 17.78 -1.80 -11.21
CA ALA A 168 18.41 -2.07 -9.92
C ALA A 168 18.57 -0.81 -9.10
N VAL A 169 19.04 0.28 -9.72
CA VAL A 169 19.23 1.57 -9.05
C VAL A 169 17.89 2.12 -8.54
N ALA A 170 16.83 2.09 -9.34
CA ALA A 170 15.49 2.50 -8.92
C ALA A 170 14.93 1.62 -7.79
N THR A 171 15.26 0.32 -7.78
CA THR A 171 14.91 -0.59 -6.68
C THR A 171 15.59 -0.18 -5.37
N ILE A 172 16.88 0.16 -5.42
CA ILE A 172 17.65 0.65 -4.28
C ILE A 172 17.08 2.00 -3.81
N TRP A 173 16.82 2.94 -4.73
CA TRP A 173 16.19 4.22 -4.40
C TRP A 173 14.81 4.06 -3.76
N ALA A 174 14.00 3.12 -4.24
CA ALA A 174 12.69 2.84 -3.66
C ALA A 174 12.82 2.28 -2.23
N ALA A 175 13.83 1.42 -1.97
CA ALA A 175 14.12 0.95 -0.62
C ALA A 175 14.53 2.11 0.30
N TYR A 176 15.36 3.04 -0.18
CA TYR A 176 15.68 4.28 0.55
C TYR A 176 14.43 5.13 0.87
N ASP A 177 13.51 5.30 -0.08
CA ASP A 177 12.23 6.02 0.15
C ASP A 177 11.38 5.33 1.24
N GLU A 178 11.33 3.99 1.26
CA GLU A 178 10.63 3.21 2.30
C GLU A 178 11.28 3.31 3.68
N LEU A 179 12.60 3.51 3.72
CA LEU A 179 13.34 3.84 4.93
C LEU A 179 13.26 5.33 5.29
N ASN A 180 12.43 6.10 4.56
CA ASN A 180 12.19 7.54 4.70
C ASN A 180 13.43 8.40 4.48
N PHE A 181 14.34 7.95 3.63
CA PHE A 181 15.40 8.79 3.13
C PHE A 181 14.84 9.74 2.06
N HIS A 182 15.11 11.04 2.21
CA HIS A 182 14.59 12.05 1.30
C HIS A 182 15.48 12.17 0.05
N ASP A 183 14.87 11.96 -1.11
CA ASP A 183 15.49 12.10 -2.44
C ASP A 183 16.85 11.38 -2.62
N PRO A 184 16.86 10.03 -2.50
CA PRO A 184 18.08 9.25 -2.74
C PRO A 184 18.60 9.40 -4.18
N SER A 185 17.71 9.72 -5.11
CA SER A 185 18.05 9.83 -6.52
C SER A 185 18.90 11.06 -6.85
N THR A 186 18.58 12.23 -6.30
CA THR A 186 19.38 13.43 -6.53
C THR A 186 20.74 13.33 -5.85
N HIS A 187 20.80 12.75 -4.65
CA HIS A 187 22.08 12.46 -4.00
C HIS A 187 22.97 11.56 -4.86
N PHE A 188 22.41 10.47 -5.38
CA PHE A 188 23.13 9.53 -6.22
C PHE A 188 23.66 10.18 -7.51
N LEU A 189 22.83 10.96 -8.21
CA LEU A 189 23.24 11.63 -9.44
C LEU A 189 24.34 12.67 -9.19
N GLN A 190 24.24 13.45 -8.11
CA GLN A 190 25.30 14.39 -7.73
C GLN A 190 26.61 13.69 -7.37
N ALA A 191 26.54 12.55 -6.69
CA ALA A 191 27.73 11.75 -6.39
C ALA A 191 28.37 11.19 -7.67
N LEU A 192 27.55 10.71 -8.62
CA LEU A 192 28.02 10.22 -9.90
C LEU A 192 28.71 11.34 -10.72
N GLU A 193 28.15 12.54 -10.76
CA GLU A 193 28.77 13.71 -11.41
C GLU A 193 30.14 14.04 -10.81
N ARG A 194 30.28 13.95 -9.47
CA ARG A 194 31.57 14.16 -8.79
C ARG A 194 32.60 13.10 -9.18
N LEU A 195 32.19 11.84 -9.31
CA LEU A 195 33.07 10.75 -9.75
C LEU A 195 33.53 10.96 -11.20
N GLN A 196 32.62 11.38 -12.08
CA GLN A 196 32.94 11.71 -13.47
C GLN A 196 33.93 12.89 -13.55
N ALA A 197 33.72 13.94 -12.75
CA ALA A 197 34.62 15.09 -12.69
C ALA A 197 36.03 14.71 -12.21
N ARG A 198 36.15 13.80 -11.23
CA ARG A 198 37.44 13.25 -10.79
C ARG A 198 38.13 12.46 -11.90
N LYS A 199 37.41 11.55 -12.56
CA LYS A 199 37.96 10.75 -13.67
C LYS A 199 38.51 11.64 -14.80
N ASN A 200 37.79 12.71 -15.13
CA ASN A 200 38.24 13.69 -16.14
C ASN A 200 39.48 14.49 -15.71
N SER A 201 39.67 14.70 -14.40
CA SER A 201 40.82 15.44 -13.86
C SER A 201 42.11 14.60 -13.89
N ASP A 202 41.99 13.28 -13.77
CA ASP A 202 43.14 12.36 -13.74
C ASP A 202 43.73 12.06 -15.13
N GLY A 203 43.28 12.74 -16.19
CA GLY A 203 43.81 12.60 -17.55
C GLY A 203 43.46 11.28 -18.25
N SER A 204 42.72 10.38 -17.59
CA SER A 204 42.11 9.20 -18.19
C SER A 204 40.84 9.61 -18.93
N MET A 205 40.98 9.87 -20.23
CA MET A 205 39.94 10.42 -21.08
C MET A 205 38.84 9.37 -21.36
N LEU A 206 37.89 9.21 -20.44
CA LEU A 206 36.69 8.39 -20.66
C LEU A 206 35.45 9.29 -20.79
N SER A 207 34.94 9.43 -22.00
CA SER A 207 33.81 10.30 -22.32
C SER A 207 32.47 9.61 -22.02
N VAL A 208 31.97 9.74 -20.79
CA VAL A 208 30.54 9.48 -20.54
C VAL A 208 29.74 10.65 -21.07
N GLN A 209 28.99 10.43 -22.15
CA GLN A 209 28.24 11.46 -22.86
C GLN A 209 26.97 11.85 -22.09
N THR A 210 27.10 12.72 -21.09
CA THR A 210 25.96 13.41 -20.46
C THR A 210 25.34 14.37 -21.47
N ARG A 211 24.01 14.33 -21.59
CA ARG A 211 23.23 15.08 -22.60
C ARG A 211 23.44 16.59 -22.47
N THR A 212 23.53 17.30 -23.60
CA THR A 212 23.70 18.76 -23.64
C THR A 212 22.47 19.50 -23.05
N PRO A 213 22.63 20.73 -22.51
CA PRO A 213 21.62 21.42 -21.69
C PRO A 213 20.33 21.92 -22.41
N GLY A 214 19.95 21.35 -23.56
CA GLY A 214 18.86 21.86 -24.40
C GLY A 214 17.52 21.11 -24.29
N ASP A 215 17.46 19.97 -23.61
CA ASP A 215 16.22 19.20 -23.49
C ASP A 215 15.29 19.78 -22.41
N PRO A 216 13.96 19.85 -22.64
CA PRO A 216 13.03 20.35 -21.65
C PRO A 216 13.08 19.50 -20.37
N PRO A 217 12.92 20.10 -19.17
CA PRO A 217 12.91 19.37 -17.91
C PRO A 217 11.96 18.17 -17.99
N TRP A 218 12.41 17.01 -17.54
CA TRP A 218 11.67 15.74 -17.57
C TRP A 218 10.27 15.87 -16.91
N GLU A 219 10.09 16.77 -15.93
CA GLU A 219 8.80 17.14 -15.34
C GLU A 219 7.74 17.56 -16.38
N LYS A 220 8.15 18.26 -17.45
CA LYS A 220 7.23 18.69 -18.52
C LYS A 220 6.86 17.53 -19.46
N ARG A 221 7.75 16.56 -19.69
CA ARG A 221 7.45 15.39 -20.53
C ARG A 221 6.40 14.49 -19.88
N MET A 222 6.50 14.27 -18.57
CA MET A 222 5.54 13.45 -17.85
C MET A 222 4.11 14.02 -17.89
N PHE A 223 3.96 15.34 -17.80
CA PHE A 223 2.65 15.99 -17.92
C PHE A 223 2.03 15.75 -19.30
N LEU A 224 2.85 15.79 -20.36
CA LEU A 224 2.39 15.55 -21.72
C LEU A 224 2.02 14.09 -21.95
N ASP A 225 2.84 13.13 -21.50
CA ASP A 225 2.59 11.71 -21.77
C ASP A 225 1.37 11.18 -21.00
N ASP A 226 1.19 11.53 -19.72
CA ASP A 226 0.03 11.07 -18.94
C ASP A 226 -1.27 11.80 -19.35
N PHE A 227 -1.21 13.06 -19.81
CA PHE A 227 -2.38 13.78 -20.33
C PHE A 227 -2.78 13.32 -21.74
N LEU A 228 -1.80 12.93 -22.58
CA LEU A 228 -2.06 12.37 -23.91
C LEU A 228 -2.68 10.96 -23.84
N ILE A 229 -2.33 10.14 -22.84
CA ILE A 229 -2.97 8.83 -22.61
C ILE A 229 -4.46 8.98 -22.26
N LEU A 230 -4.89 10.10 -21.66
CA LEU A 230 -6.31 10.40 -21.42
C LEU A 230 -7.02 11.04 -22.63
N LYS A 231 -6.27 11.61 -23.58
CA LYS A 231 -6.84 12.34 -24.73
C LYS A 231 -7.01 11.49 -26.00
N ASP A 232 -6.39 10.31 -26.07
CA ASP A 232 -6.52 9.37 -27.22
C ASP A 232 -7.85 8.58 -27.25
N GLY A 233 -8.83 8.98 -26.43
CA GLY A 233 -10.22 8.54 -26.53
C GLY A 233 -10.93 9.15 -27.74
N ARG A 234 -10.65 8.60 -28.93
CA ARG A 234 -11.43 8.63 -30.18
C ARG A 234 -12.70 9.50 -30.13
N GLU A 235 -12.60 10.79 -30.47
CA GLU A 235 -13.75 11.61 -30.86
C GLU A 235 -14.33 11.05 -32.17
N PRO A 236 -15.66 10.88 -32.30
CA PRO A 236 -16.27 10.54 -33.58
C PRO A 236 -16.33 11.78 -34.48
N ASP A 237 -15.89 11.61 -35.72
CA ASP A 237 -16.02 12.58 -36.81
C ASP A 237 -17.42 13.20 -36.84
N ARG A 238 -17.50 14.50 -36.54
CA ARG A 238 -18.60 15.37 -36.99
C ARG A 238 -18.06 16.37 -37.98
N SER A 239 -18.30 16.07 -39.24
CA SER A 239 -18.25 17.01 -40.36
C SER A 239 -19.23 18.18 -40.13
N GLY A 240 -18.79 19.42 -40.33
CA GLY A 240 -19.71 20.56 -40.45
C GLY A 240 -19.08 21.94 -40.31
N THR A 241 -18.59 22.49 -41.43
CA THR A 241 -18.68 23.91 -41.86
C THR A 241 -18.22 25.06 -40.93
N SER A 242 -17.05 25.60 -41.31
CA SER A 242 -16.76 27.03 -41.61
C SER A 242 -17.13 28.14 -40.61
N ARG A 243 -16.12 28.83 -40.06
CA ARG A 243 -15.75 30.22 -40.43
C ARG A 243 -14.52 30.73 -39.68
N SER A 244 -13.60 31.26 -40.48
CA SER A 244 -12.58 32.32 -40.25
C SER A 244 -12.54 32.99 -38.87
N LEU A 245 -11.35 32.96 -38.24
CA LEU A 245 -10.61 34.16 -37.83
C LEU A 245 -9.20 33.77 -37.35
N GLU A 246 -8.20 34.20 -38.09
CA GLU A 246 -6.79 34.32 -37.68
C GLU A 246 -6.65 35.48 -36.68
N PRO A 247 -5.66 35.45 -35.76
CA PRO A 247 -4.33 35.93 -36.16
C PRO A 247 -3.13 35.17 -35.54
N GLN A 248 -2.10 35.03 -36.37
CA GLN A 248 -0.66 35.11 -36.08
C GLN A 248 -0.16 34.72 -34.67
N ARG A 249 0.59 33.62 -34.62
CA ARG A 249 1.91 33.60 -33.96
C ARG A 249 2.78 32.49 -34.55
N ALA A 250 3.81 32.93 -35.25
CA ALA A 250 4.92 32.12 -35.73
C ALA A 250 5.67 31.51 -34.54
N PHE A 251 5.65 30.18 -34.44
CA PHE A 251 6.69 29.37 -33.79
C PHE A 251 6.42 27.89 -34.13
N SER A 252 6.79 27.48 -35.35
CA SER A 252 6.80 26.06 -35.70
C SER A 252 7.78 25.79 -36.83
N GLU A 253 8.92 25.19 -36.48
CA GLU A 253 9.59 24.06 -37.16
C GLU A 253 11.06 24.02 -36.69
N PRO A 254 11.41 23.08 -35.78
CA PRO A 254 12.17 21.90 -36.21
C PRO A 254 11.93 20.64 -35.35
N ILE A 255 10.67 20.20 -35.15
CA ILE A 255 10.36 18.99 -34.35
C ILE A 255 9.62 17.89 -35.13
N ARG A 256 9.04 18.21 -36.31
CA ARG A 256 8.32 17.21 -37.12
C ARG A 256 9.21 16.14 -37.75
N HIS A 257 10.50 16.41 -37.96
CA HIS A 257 11.40 15.48 -38.65
C HIS A 257 12.05 14.42 -37.74
N ILE A 258 11.99 14.59 -36.41
CA ILE A 258 12.55 13.63 -35.44
C ILE A 258 11.49 12.60 -35.01
N VAL A 259 10.20 12.96 -35.07
CA VAL A 259 9.09 12.09 -34.65
C VAL A 259 8.68 11.08 -35.75
N SER A 260 8.96 11.37 -37.03
CA SER A 260 8.69 10.42 -38.12
C SER A 260 9.71 9.27 -38.20
N SER A 261 10.94 9.48 -37.74
CA SER A 261 12.01 8.47 -37.75
C SER A 261 11.90 7.43 -36.62
N LEU A 262 11.20 7.76 -35.53
CA LEU A 262 11.01 6.86 -34.38
C LEU A 262 9.72 6.00 -34.46
N ARG A 263 8.97 6.07 -35.58
CA ARG A 263 7.65 5.41 -35.71
C ARG A 263 7.62 4.14 -36.57
N ARG A 264 8.76 3.58 -36.97
CA ARG A 264 8.79 2.24 -37.59
C ARG A 264 8.94 1.17 -36.51
N LYS A 265 7.82 0.72 -35.93
CA LYS A 265 7.79 -0.58 -35.25
C LYS A 265 8.10 -1.67 -36.30
N PRO A 266 9.07 -2.57 -36.07
CA PRO A 266 9.30 -3.68 -36.98
C PRO A 266 8.04 -4.54 -37.08
N LYS A 267 7.69 -4.92 -38.31
CA LYS A 267 6.61 -5.89 -38.60
C LYS A 267 6.93 -7.18 -37.84
N ARG A 268 6.06 -7.56 -36.89
CA ARG A 268 6.14 -8.83 -36.16
C ARG A 268 6.04 -9.99 -37.16
N SER A 269 7.13 -10.75 -37.32
CA SER A 269 7.09 -12.07 -37.94
C SER A 269 6.58 -13.08 -36.91
N SER A 270 5.61 -13.88 -37.32
CA SER A 270 4.88 -14.88 -36.51
C SER A 270 5.68 -16.17 -36.32
N SER A 271 6.78 -16.14 -35.56
CA SER A 271 7.42 -17.37 -35.09
C SER A 271 7.37 -17.44 -33.57
N ASP A 272 6.75 -18.51 -33.06
CA ASP A 272 6.43 -18.79 -31.64
C ASP A 272 7.64 -19.06 -30.72
N ALA A 273 8.71 -18.26 -30.82
CA ALA A 273 9.68 -18.17 -29.74
C ALA A 273 9.12 -17.21 -28.67
N PRO A 274 9.20 -17.51 -27.37
CA PRO A 274 8.81 -16.55 -26.34
C PRO A 274 9.71 -15.32 -26.48
N ASP A 275 9.14 -14.23 -27.02
CA ASP A 275 9.79 -12.93 -27.23
C ASP A 275 10.58 -12.56 -25.97
N VAL A 276 11.91 -12.72 -26.02
CA VAL A 276 12.80 -12.08 -25.05
C VAL A 276 12.53 -10.58 -25.22
N PRO A 277 12.02 -9.87 -24.20
CA PRO A 277 11.61 -8.47 -24.37
C PRO A 277 12.76 -7.67 -24.99
N ALA A 278 12.47 -6.89 -26.04
CA ALA A 278 13.49 -6.16 -26.82
C ALA A 278 14.45 -5.32 -25.94
N TYR A 279 13.99 -4.87 -24.77
CA TYR A 279 14.81 -4.23 -23.75
C TYR A 279 15.99 -5.10 -23.29
N PHE A 280 15.77 -6.40 -23.06
CA PHE A 280 16.80 -7.33 -22.60
C PHE A 280 17.89 -7.57 -23.66
N GLN A 281 17.53 -7.59 -24.95
CA GLN A 281 18.51 -7.72 -26.04
C GLN A 281 19.34 -6.45 -26.26
N ASN A 282 18.73 -5.28 -26.19
CA ASN A 282 19.45 -4.00 -26.27
C ASN A 282 20.37 -3.81 -25.08
N TRP A 283 19.94 -4.28 -23.91
CA TRP A 283 20.74 -4.21 -22.68
C TRP A 283 21.95 -5.15 -22.70
N HIS A 284 21.81 -6.36 -23.25
CA HIS A 284 22.95 -7.27 -23.43
C HIS A 284 24.07 -6.65 -24.29
N ARG A 285 23.69 -6.00 -25.40
CA ARG A 285 24.65 -5.28 -26.25
C ARG A 285 25.29 -4.08 -25.54
N ALA A 286 24.53 -3.38 -24.70
CA ALA A 286 25.08 -2.30 -23.89
C ALA A 286 26.12 -2.83 -22.88
N ILE A 287 25.91 -4.01 -22.30
CA ILE A 287 26.89 -4.63 -21.38
C ILE A 287 28.18 -5.05 -22.08
N GLU A 288 28.08 -5.60 -23.29
CA GLU A 288 29.27 -5.96 -24.05
C GLU A 288 30.14 -4.74 -24.37
N GLN A 289 29.52 -3.55 -24.45
CA GLN A 289 30.20 -2.27 -24.64
C GLN A 289 30.72 -1.63 -23.34
N LEU A 290 30.46 -2.22 -22.17
CA LEU A 290 30.98 -1.71 -20.91
C LEU A 290 32.45 -2.02 -20.75
N ASP A 291 33.18 -1.00 -20.32
CA ASP A 291 34.54 -1.14 -19.82
C ASP A 291 34.58 -2.21 -18.73
N GLU A 292 35.69 -2.96 -18.67
CA GLU A 292 35.85 -4.04 -17.69
C GLU A 292 35.69 -3.54 -16.24
N ASP A 293 36.00 -2.27 -15.99
CA ASP A 293 35.88 -1.61 -14.68
C ASP A 293 34.42 -1.32 -14.27
N GLU A 294 33.47 -1.21 -15.20
CA GLU A 294 32.07 -0.87 -14.90
C GLU A 294 31.22 -2.11 -14.56
N ARG A 295 31.64 -3.29 -15.03
CA ARG A 295 30.92 -4.56 -14.83
C ARG A 295 30.80 -4.96 -13.35
N PRO A 296 31.83 -4.83 -12.49
CA PRO A 296 31.73 -5.13 -11.07
C PRO A 296 30.74 -4.22 -10.34
N VAL A 297 30.71 -2.91 -10.65
CA VAL A 297 29.77 -1.96 -10.05
C VAL A 297 28.33 -2.33 -10.39
N LEU A 298 28.08 -2.64 -11.67
CA LEU A 298 26.78 -3.11 -12.14
C LEU A 298 26.34 -4.38 -11.40
N TYR A 299 27.27 -5.33 -11.24
CA TYR A 299 27.02 -6.56 -10.47
C TYR A 299 26.64 -6.26 -9.02
N LEU A 300 27.32 -5.32 -8.35
CA LEU A 300 27.01 -4.92 -6.97
C LEU A 300 25.60 -4.32 -6.86
N PHE A 301 25.19 -3.43 -7.78
CA PHE A 301 23.84 -2.86 -7.79
C PHE A 301 22.77 -3.93 -8.03
N GLU A 302 22.95 -4.79 -9.02
CA GLU A 302 22.00 -5.86 -9.33
C GLU A 302 21.89 -6.87 -8.19
N SER A 303 23.01 -7.23 -7.56
CA SER A 303 23.05 -8.11 -6.39
C SER A 303 22.31 -7.51 -5.20
N ALA A 304 22.55 -6.24 -4.88
CA ALA A 304 21.86 -5.55 -3.79
C ALA A 304 20.36 -5.40 -4.06
N ALA A 305 19.98 -4.96 -5.28
CA ALA A 305 18.58 -4.86 -5.68
C ALA A 305 17.87 -6.22 -5.60
N GLN A 306 18.53 -7.29 -6.05
CA GLN A 306 18.01 -8.64 -5.95
C GLN A 306 17.80 -9.08 -4.51
N ARG A 307 18.76 -8.84 -3.62
CA ARG A 307 18.64 -9.14 -2.18
C ARG A 307 17.49 -8.35 -1.55
N LEU A 308 17.30 -7.08 -1.93
CA LEU A 308 16.17 -6.27 -1.48
C LEU A 308 14.83 -6.85 -1.93
N VAL A 309 14.72 -7.26 -3.20
CA VAL A 309 13.50 -7.91 -3.74
C VAL A 309 13.23 -9.25 -3.07
N PHE A 310 14.26 -10.06 -2.81
CA PHE A 310 14.11 -11.33 -2.09
C PHE A 310 13.69 -11.16 -0.64
N ASN A 311 14.05 -10.04 -0.01
CA ASN A 311 13.58 -9.72 1.34
C ASN A 311 12.16 -9.15 1.35
N ARG A 312 11.41 -9.16 0.25
CA ARG A 312 10.00 -8.73 0.27
C ARG A 312 9.07 -9.92 0.31
N ASP A 313 8.06 -9.82 1.17
CA ASP A 313 6.91 -10.69 1.12
C ASP A 313 5.96 -10.19 0.03
N GLU A 314 5.62 -11.08 -0.90
CA GLU A 314 4.67 -10.82 -1.98
C GLU A 314 3.53 -11.82 -1.86
N SER A 315 2.34 -11.32 -1.54
CA SER A 315 1.19 -12.18 -1.30
C SER A 315 0.07 -11.98 -2.34
N LEU A 316 0.41 -11.51 -3.55
CA LEU A 316 -0.56 -11.13 -4.61
C LEU A 316 -1.68 -12.15 -4.83
N LEU A 317 -1.33 -13.44 -4.92
CA LEU A 317 -2.31 -14.51 -5.10
C LEU A 317 -3.24 -14.64 -3.88
N THR A 318 -2.67 -14.61 -2.68
CA THR A 318 -3.44 -14.73 -1.43
C THR A 318 -4.36 -13.52 -1.20
N THR A 319 -3.94 -12.33 -1.62
CA THR A 319 -4.78 -11.13 -1.62
C THR A 319 -5.98 -11.31 -2.53
N TRP A 320 -5.78 -11.81 -3.76
CA TRP A 320 -6.89 -12.10 -4.69
C TRP A 320 -7.83 -13.18 -4.15
N ILE A 321 -7.27 -14.27 -3.59
CA ILE A 321 -8.08 -15.33 -2.95
C ILE A 321 -8.94 -14.73 -1.83
N SER A 322 -8.38 -13.81 -1.03
CA SER A 322 -9.13 -13.14 0.05
C SER A 322 -10.23 -12.21 -0.46
N ILE A 323 -9.97 -11.46 -1.54
CA ILE A 323 -10.97 -10.61 -2.19
C ILE A 323 -12.11 -11.47 -2.75
N VAL A 324 -11.78 -12.57 -3.43
CA VAL A 324 -12.78 -13.53 -3.94
C VAL A 324 -13.53 -14.18 -2.78
N GLY A 325 -12.86 -14.53 -1.68
CA GLY A 325 -13.48 -15.06 -0.48
C GLY A 325 -14.49 -14.10 0.16
N LEU A 326 -14.15 -12.80 0.24
CA LEU A 326 -15.09 -11.76 0.67
C LEU A 326 -16.30 -11.68 -0.27
N MET A 327 -16.09 -11.77 -1.59
CA MET A 327 -17.19 -11.77 -2.56
C MET A 327 -18.08 -13.01 -2.43
N SER A 328 -17.51 -14.20 -2.24
CA SER A 328 -18.27 -15.42 -2.02
C SER A 328 -19.08 -15.35 -0.73
N ALA A 329 -18.51 -14.80 0.36
CA ALA A 329 -19.22 -14.60 1.61
C ALA A 329 -20.38 -13.61 1.46
N LEU A 330 -20.17 -12.51 0.72
CA LEU A 330 -21.22 -11.56 0.37
C LEU A 330 -22.35 -12.20 -0.45
N MET A 331 -22.00 -12.97 -1.48
CA MET A 331 -23.00 -13.69 -2.29
C MET A 331 -23.78 -14.70 -1.44
N GLY A 332 -23.11 -15.43 -0.54
CA GLY A 332 -23.77 -16.32 0.42
C GLY A 332 -24.73 -15.56 1.34
N ALA A 333 -24.36 -14.37 1.80
CA ALA A 333 -25.21 -13.50 2.60
C ALA A 333 -26.46 -13.04 1.82
N PHE A 334 -26.29 -12.64 0.56
CA PHE A 334 -27.42 -12.28 -0.31
C PHE A 334 -28.36 -13.47 -0.54
N VAL A 335 -27.84 -14.65 -0.91
CA VAL A 335 -28.66 -15.86 -1.11
C VAL A 335 -29.43 -16.21 0.15
N ARG A 336 -28.79 -16.15 1.32
CA ARG A 336 -29.46 -16.38 2.59
C ARG A 336 -30.57 -15.35 2.83
N THR A 337 -30.28 -14.07 2.62
CA THR A 337 -31.28 -12.99 2.76
C THR A 337 -32.50 -13.27 1.91
N TRP A 338 -32.26 -13.62 0.65
CA TRP A 338 -33.31 -13.96 -0.29
C TRP A 338 -34.18 -15.12 0.22
N SER A 339 -33.55 -16.20 0.68
CA SER A 339 -34.25 -17.39 1.16
C SER A 339 -35.03 -17.18 2.47
N SER A 340 -34.51 -16.34 3.37
CA SER A 340 -35.04 -16.17 4.73
C SER A 340 -36.03 -15.02 4.85
N ARG A 341 -36.14 -14.15 3.82
CA ARG A 341 -36.98 -12.94 3.82
C ARG A 341 -36.85 -12.14 5.12
N LEU A 342 -35.64 -12.00 5.64
CA LEU A 342 -35.39 -11.25 6.88
C LEU A 342 -35.49 -9.75 6.60
N ASP A 343 -36.64 -9.18 6.97
CA ASP A 343 -37.15 -7.91 6.44
C ASP A 343 -36.21 -6.73 6.71
N ASN A 344 -36.10 -6.27 7.95
CA ASN A 344 -35.40 -5.02 8.23
C ASN A 344 -33.92 -5.18 8.56
N GLN A 345 -33.47 -6.40 8.69
CA GLN A 345 -32.18 -6.75 9.27
C GLN A 345 -31.04 -6.66 8.25
N THR A 346 -31.34 -7.00 7.00
CA THR A 346 -30.31 -7.25 6.00
C THR A 346 -29.71 -5.99 5.42
N ALA A 347 -30.54 -4.96 5.18
CA ALA A 347 -30.07 -3.67 4.67
C ALA A 347 -28.92 -3.10 5.51
N HIS A 348 -28.91 -3.31 6.83
CA HIS A 348 -27.84 -2.87 7.74
C HIS A 348 -26.53 -3.59 7.50
N THR A 349 -26.59 -4.92 7.43
CA THR A 349 -25.42 -5.75 7.19
C THR A 349 -24.83 -5.42 5.83
N ILE A 350 -25.68 -5.26 4.81
CA ILE A 350 -25.25 -4.88 3.46
C ILE A 350 -24.59 -3.50 3.46
N ALA A 351 -25.19 -2.49 4.11
CA ALA A 351 -24.58 -1.17 4.22
C ALA A 351 -23.24 -1.21 4.97
N THR A 352 -23.13 -2.01 6.04
CA THR A 352 -21.88 -2.22 6.79
C THR A 352 -20.79 -2.81 5.89
N VAL A 353 -21.12 -3.87 5.14
CA VAL A 353 -20.15 -4.50 4.23
C VAL A 353 -19.78 -3.55 3.09
N THR A 354 -20.74 -2.78 2.59
CA THR A 354 -20.51 -1.78 1.54
C THR A 354 -19.50 -0.73 1.99
N LEU A 355 -19.57 -0.32 3.27
CA LEU A 355 -18.60 0.59 3.87
C LEU A 355 -17.20 -0.06 4.00
N LEU A 356 -17.14 -1.37 4.25
CA LEU A 356 -15.89 -2.14 4.32
C LEU A 356 -15.26 -2.45 2.95
N LEU A 357 -15.95 -2.16 1.84
CA LEU A 357 -15.34 -2.28 0.50
C LEU A 357 -14.08 -1.43 0.36
N VAL A 358 -13.91 -0.41 1.21
CA VAL A 358 -12.70 0.42 1.29
C VAL A 358 -11.42 -0.38 1.58
N VAL A 359 -11.55 -1.53 2.27
CA VAL A 359 -10.41 -2.40 2.61
C VAL A 359 -9.85 -3.10 1.37
N VAL A 360 -10.68 -3.39 0.36
CA VAL A 360 -10.28 -4.10 -0.85
C VAL A 360 -9.15 -3.38 -1.61
N PRO A 361 -9.29 -2.10 -2.03
CA PRO A 361 -8.20 -1.40 -2.69
C PRO A 361 -6.97 -1.25 -1.79
N MET A 362 -7.13 -1.06 -0.48
CA MET A 362 -5.98 -0.92 0.43
C MET A 362 -5.15 -2.18 0.50
N VAL A 363 -5.79 -3.33 0.75
CA VAL A 363 -5.10 -4.62 0.83
C VAL A 363 -4.50 -4.95 -0.53
N LYS A 364 -5.21 -4.68 -1.62
CA LYS A 364 -4.68 -4.93 -2.97
C LYS A 364 -3.46 -4.08 -3.30
N LEU A 365 -3.52 -2.78 -3.08
CA LEU A 365 -2.41 -1.86 -3.34
C LEU A 365 -1.24 -2.11 -2.38
N SER A 366 -1.52 -2.46 -1.13
CA SER A 366 -0.51 -2.90 -0.15
C SER A 366 0.18 -4.20 -0.60
N GLY A 367 -0.58 -5.16 -1.15
CA GLY A 367 -0.06 -6.37 -1.79
C GLY A 367 0.85 -6.10 -2.98
N ASN A 368 0.49 -5.13 -3.83
CA ASN A 368 1.33 -4.71 -4.95
C ASN A 368 2.60 -3.99 -4.49
N LEU A 369 2.52 -3.26 -3.38
CA LEU A 369 3.69 -2.62 -2.80
C LEU A 369 4.61 -3.64 -2.12
N GLY A 370 4.05 -4.65 -1.46
CA GLY A 370 4.74 -5.60 -0.58
C GLY A 370 5.26 -4.93 0.70
N ALA A 371 5.85 -5.72 1.58
CA ALA A 371 6.60 -5.24 2.74
C ALA A 371 7.90 -6.04 2.89
N PHE A 372 8.92 -5.45 3.50
CA PHE A 372 10.14 -6.18 3.85
C PHE A 372 9.82 -7.22 4.92
N THR A 373 10.36 -8.44 4.78
CA THR A 373 10.25 -9.52 5.76
C THR A 373 11.06 -9.23 7.01
N SER A 374 12.11 -8.41 6.90
CA SER A 374 12.88 -7.90 8.02
C SER A 374 13.23 -6.43 7.85
N SER A 375 12.95 -5.63 8.88
CA SER A 375 13.29 -4.20 8.90
C SER A 375 14.80 -3.96 8.84
N THR A 376 15.59 -4.85 9.45
CA THR A 376 17.04 -4.74 9.52
C THR A 376 17.71 -5.25 8.26
N ALA A 377 17.12 -6.24 7.59
CA ALA A 377 17.71 -6.81 6.39
C ALA A 377 17.86 -5.77 5.26
N ALA A 378 16.84 -4.92 5.03
CA ALA A 378 16.92 -3.86 4.03
C ALA A 378 18.07 -2.88 4.31
N VAL A 379 18.22 -2.46 5.57
CA VAL A 379 19.31 -1.57 6.03
C VAL A 379 20.67 -2.24 5.85
N ASN A 380 20.79 -3.51 6.26
CA ASN A 380 22.02 -4.28 6.13
C ASN A 380 22.44 -4.45 4.67
N ILE A 381 21.50 -4.78 3.77
CA ILE A 381 21.79 -4.93 2.33
C ILE A 381 22.32 -3.62 1.75
N ILE A 382 21.74 -2.48 2.13
CA ILE A 382 22.17 -1.17 1.66
C ILE A 382 23.54 -0.79 2.24
N GLN A 383 23.78 -1.05 3.53
CA GLN A 383 25.08 -0.81 4.16
C GLN A 383 26.17 -1.68 3.54
N GLN A 384 25.88 -2.97 3.32
CA GLN A 384 26.79 -3.89 2.64
C GLN A 384 27.12 -3.42 1.23
N LEU A 385 26.13 -2.92 0.48
CA LEU A 385 26.37 -2.33 -0.84
C LEU A 385 27.36 -1.16 -0.77
N ASN A 386 27.20 -0.25 0.20
CA ASN A 386 28.13 0.87 0.36
C ASN A 386 29.55 0.40 0.69
N LEU A 387 29.70 -0.61 1.56
CA LEU A 387 31.00 -1.20 1.89
C LEU A 387 31.65 -1.89 0.68
N ASP A 388 30.86 -2.63 -0.10
CA ASP A 388 31.35 -3.32 -1.29
C ASP A 388 31.77 -2.32 -2.37
N LEU A 389 31.05 -1.19 -2.51
CA LEU A 389 31.42 -0.09 -3.40
C LEU A 389 32.70 0.62 -2.93
N GLU A 390 32.81 0.93 -1.63
CA GLU A 390 34.02 1.54 -1.05
C GLU A 390 35.24 0.65 -1.28
N LYS A 391 35.09 -0.66 -1.06
CA LYS A 391 36.15 -1.64 -1.33
C LYS A 391 36.53 -1.69 -2.82
N HIS A 392 35.55 -1.57 -3.72
CA HIS A 392 35.80 -1.62 -5.16
C HIS A 392 36.53 -0.37 -5.66
N PHE A 393 36.12 0.82 -5.22
CA PHE A 393 36.75 2.08 -5.62
C PHE A 393 38.03 2.41 -4.84
N GLY A 394 38.26 1.77 -3.69
CA GLY A 394 39.35 2.12 -2.77
C GLY A 394 39.12 3.40 -1.97
N PHE A 395 37.94 4.01 -2.10
CA PHE A 395 37.48 5.18 -1.36
C PHE A 395 35.95 5.17 -1.31
N ASP A 396 35.34 5.88 -0.35
CA ASP A 396 33.88 6.02 -0.29
C ASP A 396 33.39 6.87 -1.48
N PRO A 397 32.69 6.27 -2.47
CA PRO A 397 32.23 7.02 -3.63
C PRO A 397 31.07 7.95 -3.29
N GLY A 398 30.46 7.82 -2.10
CA GLY A 398 29.33 8.62 -1.67
C GLY A 398 28.10 8.47 -2.56
N LEU A 399 27.99 7.38 -3.32
CA LEU A 399 26.88 7.16 -4.26
C LEU A 399 25.55 7.08 -3.53
N PHE A 400 25.51 6.35 -2.42
CA PHE A 400 24.36 6.34 -1.55
C PHE A 400 24.70 6.95 -0.20
N PRO A 401 23.79 7.76 0.35
CA PRO A 401 24.01 8.42 1.62
C PRO A 401 24.07 7.38 2.74
N PRO A 402 24.94 7.56 3.75
CA PRO A 402 24.97 6.65 4.89
C PRO A 402 23.62 6.71 5.60
N LEU A 403 23.06 5.54 5.93
CA LEU A 403 21.84 5.40 6.72
C LEU A 403 22.14 5.83 8.17
N THR A 404 22.16 7.15 8.38
CA THR A 404 22.33 7.75 9.70
C THR A 404 20.96 7.95 10.33
N ILE A 405 20.78 7.42 11.52
CA ILE A 405 19.60 7.71 12.33
C ILE A 405 19.84 9.09 12.96
N PRO A 406 19.05 10.13 12.62
CA PRO A 406 19.37 11.52 12.96
C PRO A 406 19.52 11.80 14.47
N ASP A 407 18.94 10.94 15.31
CA ASP A 407 18.77 11.22 16.74
C ASP A 407 19.19 10.03 17.62
N LEU A 408 20.31 9.35 17.35
CA LEU A 408 20.90 8.52 18.40
C LEU A 408 21.50 9.47 19.45
N PRO A 409 20.93 9.59 20.67
CA PRO A 409 21.52 10.46 21.68
C PRO A 409 22.90 9.92 22.05
N ASP A 410 23.95 10.62 21.67
CA ASP A 410 25.34 10.27 22.03
C ASP A 410 25.53 10.13 23.55
N HIS A 411 24.63 10.74 24.34
CA HIS A 411 24.68 10.80 25.79
C HIS A 411 24.11 9.60 26.55
N GLU A 412 23.42 8.65 25.90
CA GLU A 412 22.82 7.51 26.63
C GLU A 412 23.73 6.28 26.72
N VAL A 413 24.92 6.30 26.10
CA VAL A 413 25.97 5.32 26.40
C VAL A 413 26.81 5.83 27.57
N LYS A 414 26.17 6.11 28.71
CA LYS A 414 26.92 6.09 29.97
C LYS A 414 27.36 4.63 30.15
N PRO A 415 28.66 4.32 30.22
CA PRO A 415 29.09 2.97 30.56
C PRO A 415 28.39 2.65 31.88
N ALA A 416 27.53 1.63 31.87
CA ALA A 416 26.94 1.15 33.09
C ALA A 416 28.12 0.78 33.99
N VAL A 417 28.37 1.63 35.00
CA VAL A 417 29.39 1.39 36.01
C VAL A 417 29.13 -0.01 36.52
N GLN A 418 30.07 -0.91 36.24
CA GLN A 418 30.06 -2.31 36.63
C GLN A 418 29.81 -2.40 38.14
N ARG A 419 28.56 -2.63 38.53
CA ARG A 419 28.23 -3.19 39.85
C ARG A 419 27.28 -4.34 39.62
N GLY A 420 27.83 -5.54 39.66
CA GLY A 420 27.08 -6.79 39.70
C GLY A 420 27.12 -7.56 38.38
N SER A 421 27.95 -8.61 38.37
CA SER A 421 27.95 -9.70 37.39
C SER A 421 26.55 -10.30 37.21
N SER A 422 25.92 -10.03 36.08
CA SER A 422 24.80 -10.83 35.55
C SER A 422 24.92 -10.84 34.03
N SER A 423 25.56 -11.89 33.52
CA SER A 423 25.77 -12.15 32.11
C SER A 423 24.43 -12.35 31.39
N TYR A 424 23.90 -11.31 30.75
CA TYR A 424 22.82 -11.48 29.78
C TYR A 424 23.43 -11.89 28.44
N SER A 425 23.29 -13.16 28.09
CA SER A 425 23.59 -13.68 26.76
C SER A 425 22.50 -13.20 25.78
N ILE A 426 22.88 -12.36 24.83
CA ILE A 426 22.04 -12.05 23.67
C ILE A 426 22.13 -13.28 22.75
N VAL A 427 21.16 -14.18 22.85
CA VAL A 427 20.99 -15.26 21.88
C VAL A 427 20.48 -14.61 20.60
N ALA A 428 21.36 -14.49 19.60
CA ALA A 428 20.91 -14.29 18.23
C ALA A 428 20.01 -15.48 17.88
N THR A 429 18.74 -15.22 17.58
CA THR A 429 17.82 -16.26 17.11
C THR A 429 18.38 -16.81 15.81
N ASN A 430 18.86 -18.05 15.83
CA ASN A 430 19.18 -18.80 14.62
C ASN A 430 17.86 -19.04 13.88
N ASP A 431 17.62 -18.32 12.78
CA ASP A 431 16.46 -18.49 11.88
C ASP A 431 16.55 -19.77 11.01
N ASN A 432 17.16 -20.85 11.52
CA ASN A 432 17.31 -22.12 10.79
C ASN A 432 16.22 -23.16 11.08
N ASP A 433 15.23 -22.87 11.91
CA ASP A 433 14.11 -23.79 12.14
C ASP A 433 12.90 -23.45 11.25
N ILE A 434 13.06 -23.70 9.95
CA ILE A 434 11.92 -23.99 9.08
C ILE A 434 11.64 -25.50 9.19
N PRO A 435 10.50 -25.94 9.74
CA PRO A 435 10.18 -27.36 9.78
C PRO A 435 9.94 -27.86 8.35
N LEU A 436 10.93 -28.57 7.81
CA LEU A 436 10.86 -29.25 6.52
C LEU A 436 10.04 -30.56 6.65
N THR A 437 8.78 -30.47 7.03
CA THR A 437 7.84 -31.60 6.99
C THR A 437 7.00 -31.53 5.74
N THR A 438 7.47 -32.18 4.66
CA THR A 438 6.75 -33.11 3.77
C THR A 438 7.51 -33.24 2.45
N LEU A 439 8.47 -34.15 2.38
CA LEU A 439 8.91 -34.76 1.13
C LEU A 439 9.02 -36.28 1.33
N SER A 440 8.48 -36.99 0.36
CA SER A 440 8.20 -38.43 0.31
C SER A 440 9.37 -39.36 0.63
N PRO A 441 9.09 -40.58 1.12
CA PRO A 441 10.10 -41.58 1.43
C PRO A 441 10.56 -42.30 0.15
N GLY A 442 11.86 -42.29 -0.12
CA GLY A 442 12.41 -43.17 -1.15
C GLY A 442 13.72 -42.69 -1.74
N LEU A 443 14.82 -42.78 -0.98
CA LEU A 443 16.09 -43.35 -1.45
C LEU A 443 17.05 -43.44 -0.26
N ARG A 444 17.03 -44.59 0.40
CA ARG A 444 18.02 -45.00 1.40
C ARG A 444 19.13 -45.72 0.63
N ARG A 445 20.30 -45.10 0.52
CA ARG A 445 21.53 -45.76 0.06
C ARG A 445 22.74 -45.18 0.79
N ASP A 446 23.07 -45.86 1.88
CA ASP A 446 24.40 -46.17 2.41
C ASP A 446 25.54 -45.21 2.05
N ARG A 447 25.88 -44.36 3.02
CA ARG A 447 27.25 -43.87 3.20
C ARG A 447 27.52 -43.70 4.70
N GLU A 448 27.95 -44.81 5.30
CA GLU A 448 28.76 -44.79 6.51
C GLU A 448 30.20 -44.40 6.15
N ALA A 449 30.91 -43.84 7.13
CA ALA A 449 32.33 -43.43 7.15
C ALA A 449 32.65 -41.99 6.67
N SER A 450 32.56 -41.02 7.59
CA SER A 450 33.74 -40.50 8.31
C SER A 450 33.26 -39.45 9.32
N ALA A 451 33.32 -39.80 10.60
CA ALA A 451 32.87 -38.97 11.70
C ALA A 451 34.02 -38.09 12.21
N ASP A 452 34.30 -36.98 11.51
CA ASP A 452 34.99 -35.84 12.10
C ASP A 452 33.92 -34.91 12.64
N SER A 453 33.64 -35.08 13.94
CA SER A 453 32.83 -34.20 14.75
C SER A 453 33.54 -32.85 14.88
N GLU A 454 33.37 -31.96 13.88
CA GLU A 454 33.62 -30.52 14.08
C GLU A 454 32.69 -30.03 15.20
N GLN A 455 33.24 -29.92 16.41
CA GLN A 455 32.60 -29.22 17.51
C GLN A 455 32.22 -27.82 16.99
N PRO A 456 30.94 -27.41 17.07
CA PRO A 456 30.55 -26.07 16.68
C PRO A 456 31.35 -25.09 17.52
N GLN A 457 32.26 -24.33 16.87
CA GLN A 457 33.05 -23.35 17.57
C GLN A 457 32.12 -22.41 18.35
N PRO A 458 32.41 -22.13 19.63
CA PRO A 458 31.57 -21.27 20.44
C PRO A 458 31.45 -19.91 19.73
N VAL A 459 30.21 -19.54 19.37
CA VAL A 459 29.91 -18.26 18.74
C VAL A 459 30.48 -17.16 19.64
N ARG A 460 31.57 -16.53 19.19
CA ARG A 460 32.25 -15.48 19.93
C ARG A 460 31.30 -14.28 20.03
N LEU A 461 30.68 -14.12 21.18
CA LEU A 461 29.82 -12.97 21.49
C LEU A 461 30.70 -11.71 21.45
N LEU A 462 30.58 -10.92 20.38
CA LEU A 462 31.22 -9.61 20.28
C LEU A 462 30.78 -8.75 21.47
N THR A 463 31.76 -8.19 22.17
CA THR A 463 31.47 -7.31 23.31
C THR A 463 30.84 -6.02 22.80
N ARG A 464 29.96 -5.39 23.60
CA ARG A 464 29.24 -4.16 23.20
C ARG A 464 30.17 -3.00 22.80
N SER A 465 31.41 -2.99 23.28
CA SER A 465 32.45 -2.04 22.90
C SER A 465 33.04 -2.27 21.51
N GLU A 466 32.94 -3.49 20.98
CA GLU A 466 33.47 -3.88 19.66
C GLU A 466 32.45 -3.65 18.53
N LEU A 467 31.18 -3.40 18.86
CA LEU A 467 30.16 -3.11 17.86
C LEU A 467 30.46 -1.80 17.14
N THR A 468 30.56 -1.88 15.82
CA THR A 468 30.74 -0.72 14.96
C THR A 468 29.54 0.23 15.09
N LYS A 469 29.71 1.49 14.66
CA LYS A 469 28.60 2.45 14.62
C LYS A 469 27.45 1.94 13.75
N ALA A 470 27.77 1.24 12.66
CA ALA A 470 26.79 0.62 11.76
C ALA A 470 25.97 -0.47 12.48
N ASP A 471 26.62 -1.35 13.25
CA ASP A 471 25.93 -2.40 14.01
C ASP A 471 24.96 -1.81 15.03
N ARG A 472 25.36 -0.71 15.70
CA ARG A 472 24.48 0.01 16.64
C ARG A 472 23.27 0.61 15.96
N GLN A 473 23.44 1.18 14.76
CA GLN A 473 22.32 1.69 13.97
C GLN A 473 21.38 0.56 13.54
N LEU A 474 21.92 -0.58 13.12
CA LEU A 474 21.14 -1.75 12.73
C LEU A 474 20.28 -2.28 13.89
N LEU A 475 20.84 -2.35 15.10
CA LEU A 475 20.11 -2.75 16.31
C LEU A 475 19.03 -1.75 16.74
N TYR A 476 19.21 -0.47 16.44
CA TYR A 476 18.24 0.57 16.78
C TYR A 476 17.15 0.75 15.72
N TRP A 477 17.41 0.34 14.48
CA TRP A 477 16.49 0.53 13.35
C TRP A 477 15.06 0.03 13.59
N PRO A 478 14.81 -1.18 14.13
CA PRO A 478 13.45 -1.67 14.38
C PRO A 478 12.64 -0.74 15.31
N LYS A 479 13.31 -0.03 16.22
CA LYS A 479 12.65 0.90 17.15
C LYS A 479 12.19 2.18 16.47
N VAL A 480 12.86 2.59 15.39
CA VAL A 480 12.56 3.83 14.66
C VAL A 480 11.71 3.58 13.40
N ALA A 481 11.84 2.41 12.78
CA ALA A 481 11.21 2.06 11.52
C ALA A 481 9.68 2.25 11.52
N ALA A 482 9.03 2.03 12.67
CA ALA A 482 7.59 2.21 12.86
C ALA A 482 7.09 3.62 12.55
N TYR A 483 7.89 4.64 12.85
CA TYR A 483 7.45 6.04 12.71
C TYR A 483 8.22 6.82 11.66
N HIS A 484 9.30 6.25 11.10
CA HIS A 484 10.03 6.89 10.02
C HIS A 484 9.35 6.71 8.66
N GLY A 485 8.71 5.58 8.36
CA GLY A 485 8.04 5.41 7.07
C GLY A 485 8.03 4.00 6.51
N MET A 486 8.36 2.99 7.31
CA MET A 486 8.26 1.60 6.84
C MET A 486 6.79 1.12 6.79
N ASN A 487 5.88 1.81 7.48
CA ASN A 487 4.45 1.54 7.44
C ASN A 487 3.84 1.98 6.11
N ASN A 488 3.29 1.04 5.33
CA ASN A 488 2.68 1.36 4.04
C ASN A 488 1.49 2.32 4.14
N SER A 489 0.72 2.24 5.22
CA SER A 489 -0.46 3.09 5.47
C SER A 489 -0.13 4.48 5.99
N TYR A 490 1.06 4.69 6.55
CA TYR A 490 1.42 5.95 7.19
C TYR A 490 2.71 6.53 6.61
N ARG A 491 2.65 7.82 6.24
CA ARG A 491 3.81 8.58 5.78
C ARG A 491 3.75 9.98 6.40
N PRO A 492 4.66 10.36 7.31
CA PRO A 492 4.61 11.66 7.99
C PRO A 492 4.84 12.82 7.02
N ARG A 493 5.66 12.62 5.98
CA ARG A 493 5.94 13.60 4.91
C ARG A 493 5.55 13.05 3.55
N LYS A 494 4.38 13.46 3.06
CA LYS A 494 3.79 13.01 1.78
C LYS A 494 4.17 13.87 0.58
N SER A 495 4.66 15.08 0.81
CA SER A 495 5.40 15.84 -0.21
C SER A 495 6.86 15.41 -0.11
N SER A 496 7.28 14.51 -0.99
CA SER A 496 8.70 14.39 -1.32
C SER A 496 9.04 15.46 -2.35
N ASP A 497 10.29 15.92 -2.37
CA ASP A 497 10.77 16.83 -3.42
C ASP A 497 10.61 16.22 -4.83
N LEU A 498 10.51 14.89 -4.90
CA LEU A 498 10.25 14.13 -6.13
C LEU A 498 8.82 14.29 -6.66
N LEU A 499 7.84 14.44 -5.78
CA LEU A 499 6.44 14.50 -6.17
C LEU A 499 5.96 15.94 -6.08
N SER A 500 5.68 16.56 -7.23
CA SER A 500 5.21 17.94 -7.23
C SER A 500 3.98 18.10 -6.33
N ARG A 501 3.88 19.24 -5.64
CA ARG A 501 2.76 19.54 -4.74
C ARG A 501 1.40 19.32 -5.41
N ARG A 502 1.29 19.57 -6.72
CA ARG A 502 0.08 19.34 -7.52
C ARG A 502 -0.29 17.86 -7.59
N TRP A 503 0.67 16.97 -7.86
CA TRP A 503 0.43 15.52 -7.88
C TRP A 503 0.02 15.00 -6.50
N SER A 504 0.66 15.48 -5.44
CA SER A 504 0.33 15.08 -4.07
C SER A 504 -1.13 15.44 -3.72
N ILE A 505 -1.58 16.65 -4.10
CA ILE A 505 -2.98 17.09 -3.95
C ILE A 505 -3.92 16.24 -4.82
N TRP A 506 -3.53 15.93 -6.06
CA TRP A 506 -4.37 15.12 -6.94
C TRP A 506 -4.58 13.70 -6.40
N LEU A 507 -3.52 13.04 -5.93
CA LEU A 507 -3.63 11.71 -5.31
C LEU A 507 -4.48 11.73 -4.03
N PHE A 508 -4.42 12.83 -3.26
CA PHE A 508 -5.30 13.04 -2.11
C PHE A 508 -6.76 13.15 -2.54
N LEU A 509 -7.07 13.95 -3.57
CA LEU A 509 -8.43 14.10 -4.09
C LEU A 509 -8.96 12.78 -4.66
N VAL A 510 -8.14 12.01 -5.37
CA VAL A 510 -8.51 10.66 -5.85
C VAL A 510 -8.87 9.75 -4.68
N SER A 511 -8.07 9.76 -3.61
CA SER A 511 -8.32 8.95 -2.42
C SER A 511 -9.62 9.36 -1.71
N LEU A 512 -9.83 10.67 -1.55
CA LEU A 512 -11.04 11.24 -0.96
C LEU A 512 -12.29 10.86 -1.75
N VAL A 513 -12.27 11.06 -3.07
CA VAL A 513 -13.40 10.73 -3.96
C VAL A 513 -13.66 9.24 -3.96
N TRP A 514 -12.63 8.39 -4.01
CA TRP A 514 -12.79 6.95 -3.98
C TRP A 514 -13.50 6.49 -2.71
N VAL A 515 -13.00 6.87 -1.53
CA VAL A 515 -13.58 6.45 -0.24
C VAL A 515 -15.01 6.96 -0.09
N LEU A 516 -15.25 8.24 -0.37
CA LEU A 516 -16.58 8.83 -0.17
C LEU A 516 -17.60 8.32 -1.18
N THR A 517 -17.25 8.26 -2.48
CA THR A 517 -18.23 7.91 -3.53
C THR A 517 -18.45 6.42 -3.68
N LEU A 518 -17.44 5.58 -3.42
CA LEU A 518 -17.58 4.13 -3.56
C LEU A 518 -17.95 3.44 -2.24
N CYS A 519 -17.61 3.99 -1.08
CA CYS A 519 -17.91 3.30 0.19
C CYS A 519 -19.05 3.98 0.95
N TYR A 520 -18.93 5.28 1.22
CA TYR A 520 -19.93 6.00 2.02
C TYR A 520 -21.25 6.24 1.29
N VAL A 521 -21.23 6.80 0.07
CA VAL A 521 -22.46 7.13 -0.67
C VAL A 521 -23.35 5.90 -0.90
N PRO A 522 -22.84 4.73 -1.30
CA PRO A 522 -23.66 3.52 -1.45
C PRO A 522 -24.26 3.03 -0.13
N ALA A 523 -23.50 3.04 0.98
CA ALA A 523 -23.99 2.68 2.31
C ALA A 523 -25.08 3.64 2.81
N LEU A 524 -24.88 4.95 2.59
CA LEU A 524 -25.87 5.98 2.88
C LEU A 524 -27.12 5.80 2.02
N LEU A 525 -26.97 5.57 0.71
CA LEU A 525 -28.08 5.41 -0.22
C LEU A 525 -28.96 4.21 0.16
N ILE A 526 -28.35 3.07 0.49
CA ILE A 526 -29.08 1.89 0.98
C ILE A 526 -29.85 2.23 2.25
N SER A 527 -29.21 2.91 3.20
CA SER A 527 -29.82 3.20 4.50
C SER A 527 -30.85 4.32 4.46
N TYR A 528 -30.72 5.23 3.51
CA TYR A 528 -31.65 6.34 3.27
C TYR A 528 -32.90 5.88 2.55
N LEU A 529 -32.77 4.90 1.63
CA LEU A 529 -33.90 4.43 0.83
C LEU A 529 -34.60 3.20 1.43
N THR A 530 -34.05 2.54 2.46
CA THR A 530 -34.66 1.32 3.04
C THR A 530 -34.67 1.30 4.57
N PRO A 531 -35.76 0.88 5.23
CA PRO A 531 -37.12 0.58 4.72
C PRO A 531 -37.93 1.82 4.35
N LEU A 532 -37.69 2.92 5.08
CA LEU A 532 -38.43 4.16 4.98
C LEU A 532 -37.51 5.20 4.37
N LYS A 533 -38.00 5.87 3.33
CA LYS A 533 -37.26 6.92 2.64
C LYS A 533 -37.00 8.08 3.60
N GLY A 534 -35.74 8.36 3.91
CA GLY A 534 -35.37 9.49 4.75
C GLY A 534 -34.06 9.31 5.51
N PHE A 535 -33.67 10.38 6.20
CA PHE A 535 -32.49 10.41 7.05
C PHE A 535 -32.86 9.94 8.46
N ALA A 536 -32.60 8.66 8.77
CA ALA A 536 -32.87 8.04 10.08
C ALA A 536 -31.56 7.78 10.87
N CYS A 537 -31.66 7.15 12.06
CA CYS A 537 -30.50 6.79 12.88
C CYS A 537 -29.43 5.98 12.11
N ARG A 538 -29.85 5.17 11.14
CA ARG A 538 -28.96 4.33 10.32
C ARG A 538 -28.12 5.17 9.37
N SER A 539 -28.76 6.08 8.64
CA SER A 539 -28.09 7.04 7.77
C SER A 539 -27.16 7.94 8.58
N LEU A 540 -27.62 8.38 9.76
CA LEU A 540 -26.80 9.14 10.72
C LEU A 540 -25.54 8.37 11.10
N ALA A 541 -25.63 7.09 11.47
CA ALA A 541 -24.47 6.28 11.84
C ALA A 541 -23.39 6.27 10.76
N TRP A 542 -23.77 6.10 9.49
CA TRP A 542 -22.81 6.17 8.38
C TRP A 542 -22.24 7.56 8.15
N THR A 543 -23.07 8.60 8.30
CA THR A 543 -22.60 9.99 8.23
C THR A 543 -21.61 10.28 9.35
N VAL A 544 -21.84 9.78 10.57
CA VAL A 544 -20.88 9.90 11.69
C VAL A 544 -19.55 9.25 11.34
N ILE A 545 -19.57 8.04 10.79
CA ILE A 545 -18.33 7.34 10.38
C ILE A 545 -17.59 8.14 9.30
N ALA A 546 -18.29 8.61 8.26
CA ALA A 546 -17.68 9.44 7.22
C ALA A 546 -17.14 10.76 7.77
N SER A 547 -17.84 11.40 8.71
CA SER A 547 -17.35 12.58 9.41
C SER A 547 -16.10 12.28 10.24
N CYS A 548 -16.01 11.11 10.89
CA CYS A 548 -14.81 10.68 11.60
C CYS A 548 -13.61 10.52 10.65
N TRP A 549 -13.83 9.93 9.47
CA TRP A 549 -12.79 9.83 8.43
C TRP A 549 -12.30 11.19 7.96
N LEU A 550 -13.24 12.11 7.66
CA LEU A 550 -12.89 13.48 7.26
C LEU A 550 -12.17 14.25 8.37
N LEU A 551 -12.64 14.12 9.60
CA LEU A 551 -12.00 14.73 10.76
C LEU A 551 -10.58 14.20 10.96
N SER A 552 -10.37 12.88 10.82
CA SER A 552 -9.04 12.27 10.92
C SER A 552 -8.05 12.88 9.94
N VAL A 553 -8.44 12.99 8.67
CA VAL A 553 -7.64 13.63 7.62
C VAL A 553 -7.36 15.10 7.94
N ILE A 554 -8.39 15.85 8.34
CA ILE A 554 -8.25 17.27 8.69
C ILE A 554 -7.25 17.44 9.84
N LEU A 555 -7.32 16.59 10.87
CA LEU A 555 -6.38 16.61 11.98
C LEU A 555 -4.95 16.32 11.52
N ASP A 556 -4.74 15.33 10.64
CA ASP A 556 -3.42 15.05 10.07
C ASP A 556 -2.88 16.24 9.25
N ARG A 557 -3.73 16.92 8.49
CA ARG A 557 -3.36 18.15 7.77
C ARG A 557 -3.00 19.29 8.70
N ILE A 558 -3.77 19.47 9.77
CA ILE A 558 -3.51 20.50 10.77
C ILE A 558 -2.18 20.22 11.48
N TRP A 559 -1.94 18.98 11.92
CA TRP A 559 -0.68 18.61 12.58
C TRP A 559 0.53 18.74 11.67
N THR A 560 0.44 18.28 10.43
CA THR A 560 1.54 18.44 9.45
C THR A 560 1.77 19.91 9.09
N TRP A 561 0.71 20.71 8.95
CA TRP A 561 0.83 22.14 8.71
C TRP A 561 1.49 22.88 9.87
N PHE A 562 1.06 22.62 11.11
CA PHE A 562 1.67 23.21 12.31
C PHE A 562 3.14 22.78 12.46
N SER A 563 3.44 21.51 12.20
CA SER A 563 4.82 20.99 12.22
C SER A 563 5.72 21.63 11.16
N GLN A 564 5.16 22.12 10.05
CA GLN A 564 5.95 22.77 8.97
C GLN A 564 6.10 24.28 9.15
N ARG A 565 5.13 24.97 9.76
CA ARG A 565 5.06 26.44 9.71
C ARG A 565 5.97 27.16 10.71
N ASP A 566 6.22 26.59 11.89
CA ASP A 566 6.96 27.28 12.94
C ASP A 566 7.94 26.36 13.69
N PRO A 567 9.20 26.27 13.23
CA PRO A 567 10.23 25.48 13.90
C PRO A 567 10.72 26.10 15.23
N THR A 568 10.25 27.29 15.64
CA THR A 568 11.05 28.14 16.53
C THR A 568 10.82 28.03 18.04
N ARG A 569 9.77 27.38 18.60
CA ARG A 569 9.83 26.98 20.05
C ARG A 569 8.71 26.13 20.64
N ARG A 570 7.44 26.25 20.22
CA ARG A 570 6.33 25.67 21.01
C ARG A 570 5.98 24.21 20.68
N TRP A 571 6.24 23.78 19.46
CA TRP A 571 5.81 22.47 18.94
C TRP A 571 6.94 21.47 18.69
N ARG A 572 8.14 21.75 19.21
CA ARG A 572 9.33 20.89 19.02
C ARG A 572 9.10 19.44 19.45
N TRP A 573 8.22 19.19 20.43
CA TRP A 573 7.87 17.84 20.86
C TRP A 573 7.06 17.04 19.81
N ILE A 574 6.32 17.71 18.92
CA ILE A 574 5.57 17.09 17.82
C ILE A 574 6.47 16.81 16.61
N GLU A 575 7.55 17.58 16.45
CA GLU A 575 8.49 17.40 15.34
C GLU A 575 9.19 16.03 15.37
N GLU A 576 9.38 15.46 16.57
CA GLU A 576 9.87 14.10 16.71
C GLU A 576 8.89 13.12 16.02
N PRO A 577 9.30 12.43 14.94
CA PRO A 577 8.42 11.53 14.19
C PRO A 577 7.77 10.45 15.07
N LYS A 578 8.47 10.06 16.13
CA LYS A 578 7.99 9.15 17.18
C LYS A 578 6.75 9.65 17.91
N ASN A 579 6.73 10.93 18.28
CA ASN A 579 5.62 11.52 19.02
C ASN A 579 4.45 11.78 18.09
N LEU A 580 4.70 12.22 16.85
CA LEU A 580 3.69 12.32 15.82
C LEU A 580 3.01 10.96 15.56
N TRP A 581 3.78 9.89 15.38
CA TRP A 581 3.22 8.54 15.22
C TRP A 581 2.40 8.09 16.42
N ARG A 582 2.88 8.32 17.65
CA ARG A 582 2.11 7.99 18.87
C ARG A 582 0.79 8.75 18.95
N LEU A 583 0.79 10.04 18.57
CA LEU A 583 -0.40 10.87 18.54
C LEU A 583 -1.40 10.36 17.51
N THR A 584 -0.93 10.07 16.29
CA THR A 584 -1.72 9.43 15.23
C THR A 584 -2.32 8.10 15.72
N CYS A 585 -1.50 7.21 16.28
CA CYS A 585 -1.96 5.93 16.83
C CYS A 585 -3.06 6.10 17.88
N TRP A 586 -2.89 7.04 18.83
CA TRP A 586 -3.86 7.27 19.89
C TRP A 586 -5.20 7.78 19.33
N ARG A 587 -5.15 8.75 18.41
CA ARG A 587 -6.33 9.25 17.70
C ARG A 587 -7.04 8.12 16.95
N ASP A 588 -6.29 7.35 16.18
CA ASP A 588 -6.86 6.30 15.32
C ASP A 588 -7.46 5.16 16.13
N MET A 589 -6.87 4.81 17.28
CA MET A 589 -7.46 3.86 18.22
C MET A 589 -8.78 4.38 18.79
N LEU A 590 -8.86 5.68 19.13
CA LEU A 590 -10.08 6.31 19.62
C LEU A 590 -11.19 6.32 18.54
N LEU A 591 -10.85 6.74 17.32
CA LEU A 591 -11.79 6.78 16.19
C LEU A 591 -12.23 5.37 15.78
N THR A 592 -11.31 4.40 15.72
CA THR A 592 -11.63 2.99 15.45
C THR A 592 -12.57 2.45 16.52
N ALA A 593 -12.28 2.68 17.80
CA ALA A 593 -13.15 2.23 18.90
C ALA A 593 -14.56 2.84 18.79
N LEU A 594 -14.67 4.13 18.44
CA LEU A 594 -15.95 4.79 18.21
C LEU A 594 -16.71 4.16 17.02
N MET A 595 -16.04 3.94 15.90
CA MET A 595 -16.63 3.30 14.72
C MET A 595 -17.07 1.86 15.02
N THR A 596 -16.25 1.09 15.72
CA THR A 596 -16.59 -0.28 16.17
C THR A 596 -17.78 -0.25 17.11
N ALA A 597 -17.89 0.72 18.01
CA ALA A 597 -19.05 0.87 18.89
C ALA A 597 -20.33 1.18 18.10
N ILE A 598 -20.26 2.06 17.10
CA ILE A 598 -21.39 2.40 16.21
C ILE A 598 -21.86 1.16 15.44
N VAL A 599 -20.93 0.45 14.79
CA VAL A 599 -21.25 -0.78 14.05
C VAL A 599 -21.81 -1.84 15.00
N THR A 600 -21.19 -2.03 16.17
CA THR A 600 -21.68 -3.00 17.17
C THR A 600 -23.08 -2.65 17.66
N ALA A 601 -23.35 -1.38 17.98
CA ALA A 601 -24.68 -0.91 18.36
C ALA A 601 -25.74 -1.25 17.30
N GLN A 602 -25.40 -1.04 16.03
CA GLN A 602 -26.27 -1.40 14.91
C GLN A 602 -26.47 -2.92 14.79
N GLN A 603 -25.40 -3.70 14.93
CA GLN A 603 -25.44 -5.17 14.83
C GLN A 603 -26.14 -5.84 16.02
N LEU A 604 -26.16 -5.21 17.20
CA LEU A 604 -26.93 -5.66 18.37
C LEU A 604 -28.42 -5.32 18.28
N GLY A 605 -28.79 -4.35 17.44
CA GLY A 605 -30.17 -3.88 17.30
C GLY A 605 -30.51 -2.69 18.18
N LEU A 606 -29.52 -1.92 18.66
CA LEU A 606 -29.81 -0.70 19.42
C LEU A 606 -30.55 0.36 18.59
N TYR A 607 -30.42 0.32 17.25
CA TYR A 607 -31.20 1.16 16.33
C TYR A 607 -32.58 0.59 15.99
N ASN A 608 -32.98 -0.49 16.65
CA ASN A 608 -34.30 -1.10 16.52
C ASN A 608 -35.25 -0.54 17.58
N SER A 609 -35.50 0.78 17.54
CA SER A 609 -36.43 1.49 18.44
C SER A 609 -37.52 2.18 17.62
N CYS A 610 -38.63 2.56 18.26
CA CYS A 610 -39.68 3.35 17.61
C CYS A 610 -39.12 4.65 16.99
N TYR A 611 -38.18 5.31 17.69
CA TYR A 611 -37.54 6.55 17.24
C TYR A 611 -36.71 6.35 15.97
N CYS A 612 -35.86 5.32 15.94
CA CYS A 612 -34.99 5.07 14.80
C CYS A 612 -35.75 4.49 13.61
N ARG A 613 -36.84 3.74 13.85
CA ARG A 613 -37.72 3.23 12.80
C ARG A 613 -38.61 4.31 12.22
N SER A 614 -39.06 5.31 12.99
CA SER A 614 -39.99 6.32 12.49
C SER A 614 -39.38 7.32 11.51
N GLY A 615 -38.04 7.38 11.43
CA GLY A 615 -37.35 8.40 10.64
C GLY A 615 -37.50 9.82 11.19
N GLU A 616 -37.87 9.97 12.47
CA GLU A 616 -38.13 11.24 13.17
C GLU A 616 -37.01 12.28 12.96
N LEU A 617 -35.77 11.82 12.86
CA LEU A 617 -34.60 12.68 12.66
C LEU A 617 -34.70 13.56 11.41
N SER A 618 -35.41 13.11 10.38
CA SER A 618 -35.63 13.88 9.16
C SER A 618 -36.65 15.02 9.29
N ARG A 619 -37.42 15.06 10.41
CA ARG A 619 -38.57 15.96 10.64
C ARG A 619 -39.61 15.96 9.51
N VAL A 620 -39.61 14.94 8.65
CA VAL A 620 -40.64 14.76 7.62
C VAL A 620 -41.91 14.34 8.34
N SER A 621 -42.81 15.30 8.55
CA SER A 621 -44.12 15.07 9.18
C SER A 621 -45.11 14.52 8.15
N PRO A 622 -45.88 13.46 8.46
CA PRO A 622 -45.88 12.70 9.72
C PRO A 622 -44.77 11.63 9.75
N SER A 623 -44.17 11.41 10.92
CA SER A 623 -43.25 10.29 11.15
C SER A 623 -44.01 9.03 11.52
N TYR A 624 -43.66 7.91 10.89
CA TYR A 624 -44.40 6.68 11.05
C TYR A 624 -43.51 5.45 11.10
N VAL A 625 -43.95 4.49 11.88
CA VAL A 625 -43.29 3.20 12.07
C VAL A 625 -44.09 2.15 11.33
N ASN A 626 -43.44 1.48 10.38
CA ASN A 626 -43.96 0.25 9.82
C ASN A 626 -43.62 -0.90 10.79
N LEU A 627 -44.66 -1.51 11.36
CA LEU A 627 -44.52 -2.68 12.23
C LEU A 627 -44.76 -4.01 11.50
N THR A 628 -45.30 -3.98 10.27
CA THR A 628 -45.51 -5.21 9.49
C THR A 628 -44.20 -5.67 8.83
N PRO A 629 -44.04 -6.99 8.60
CA PRO A 629 -42.97 -7.51 7.73
C PRO A 629 -43.04 -6.87 6.33
N PHE A 630 -41.97 -6.94 5.54
CA PHE A 630 -42.01 -6.42 4.18
C PHE A 630 -42.99 -7.23 3.33
N THR A 631 -43.80 -6.52 2.54
CA THR A 631 -44.57 -7.10 1.44
C THR A 631 -43.59 -7.55 0.37
N ASP A 632 -44.00 -8.54 -0.43
CA ASP A 632 -43.18 -9.05 -1.54
C ASP A 632 -42.74 -7.92 -2.48
N GLU A 633 -43.59 -6.93 -2.71
CA GLU A 633 -43.28 -5.75 -3.52
C GLU A 633 -42.16 -4.90 -2.91
N GLU A 634 -42.26 -4.52 -1.62
CA GLU A 634 -41.22 -3.74 -0.94
C GLU A 634 -39.91 -4.53 -0.82
N PHE A 635 -40.00 -5.84 -0.60
CA PHE A 635 -38.84 -6.71 -0.60
C PHE A 635 -38.16 -6.73 -1.98
N ILE A 636 -38.94 -6.86 -3.07
CA ILE A 636 -38.44 -6.81 -4.45
C ILE A 636 -37.85 -5.42 -4.77
N GLU A 637 -38.50 -4.34 -4.35
CA GLU A 637 -37.97 -2.98 -4.50
C GLU A 637 -36.68 -2.76 -3.73
N GLY A 638 -36.63 -3.23 -2.48
CA GLY A 638 -35.42 -3.25 -1.67
C GLY A 638 -34.31 -4.05 -2.35
N TRP A 639 -34.63 -5.20 -2.93
CA TRP A 639 -33.68 -6.06 -3.64
C TRP A 639 -33.07 -5.37 -4.86
N LYS A 640 -33.87 -4.59 -5.62
CA LYS A 640 -33.40 -3.75 -6.74
C LYS A 640 -32.37 -2.70 -6.30
N LEU A 641 -32.32 -2.36 -5.02
CA LEU A 641 -31.31 -1.46 -4.46
C LEU A 641 -30.16 -2.23 -3.81
N TRP A 642 -30.47 -3.20 -2.95
CA TRP A 642 -29.53 -3.91 -2.09
C TRP A 642 -28.47 -4.69 -2.85
N VAL A 643 -28.81 -5.29 -4.00
CA VAL A 643 -27.84 -6.03 -4.80
C VAL A 643 -27.08 -5.12 -5.76
N PRO A 644 -27.73 -4.27 -6.58
CA PRO A 644 -27.02 -3.50 -7.58
C PRO A 644 -26.11 -2.43 -6.98
N VAL A 645 -26.52 -1.75 -5.90
CA VAL A 645 -25.74 -0.62 -5.34
C VAL A 645 -24.35 -1.05 -4.85
N PRO A 646 -24.20 -2.08 -3.97
CA PRO A 646 -22.89 -2.57 -3.57
C PRO A 646 -22.12 -3.21 -4.73
N SER A 647 -22.82 -3.94 -5.62
CA SER A 647 -22.18 -4.63 -6.75
C SER A 647 -21.56 -3.65 -7.75
N VAL A 648 -22.28 -2.59 -8.09
CA VAL A 648 -21.78 -1.52 -8.99
C VAL A 648 -20.63 -0.79 -8.32
N SER A 649 -20.75 -0.42 -7.04
CA SER A 649 -19.65 0.20 -6.30
C SER A 649 -18.39 -0.69 -6.31
N PHE A 650 -18.55 -1.97 -5.98
CA PHE A 650 -17.45 -2.92 -5.96
C PHE A 650 -16.81 -3.08 -7.35
N LEU A 651 -17.63 -3.22 -8.40
CA LEU A 651 -17.16 -3.30 -9.78
C LEU A 651 -16.38 -2.05 -10.19
N ILE A 652 -16.88 -0.86 -9.87
CA ILE A 652 -16.16 0.39 -10.12
C ILE A 652 -14.83 0.39 -9.37
N SER A 653 -14.81 -0.03 -8.10
CA SER A 653 -13.57 -0.14 -7.32
C SER A 653 -12.57 -1.12 -7.96
N LEU A 654 -13.02 -2.28 -8.47
CA LEU A 654 -12.17 -3.22 -9.20
C LEU A 654 -11.64 -2.63 -10.52
N ILE A 655 -12.48 -1.92 -11.27
CA ILE A 655 -12.06 -1.22 -12.49
C ILE A 655 -11.01 -0.16 -12.15
N CYS A 656 -11.20 0.62 -11.09
CA CYS A 656 -10.23 1.61 -10.65
C CYS A 656 -8.91 0.94 -10.23
N ILE A 657 -8.95 -0.17 -9.48
CA ILE A 657 -7.75 -0.97 -9.14
C ILE A 657 -7.05 -1.44 -10.42
N PHE A 658 -7.79 -1.99 -11.37
CA PHE A 658 -7.24 -2.47 -12.64
C PHE A 658 -6.60 -1.33 -13.46
N ILE A 659 -7.26 -0.16 -13.54
CA ILE A 659 -6.71 1.02 -14.21
C ILE A 659 -5.41 1.45 -13.52
N LEU A 660 -5.40 1.54 -12.18
CA LEU A 660 -4.18 1.85 -11.43
C LEU A 660 -3.08 0.82 -11.72
N GLU A 661 -3.37 -0.48 -11.60
CA GLU A 661 -2.39 -1.53 -11.87
C GLU A 661 -1.83 -1.46 -13.28
N ARG A 662 -2.68 -1.18 -14.27
CA ARG A 662 -2.24 -1.01 -15.65
C ARG A 662 -1.33 0.22 -15.80
N SER A 663 -1.77 1.36 -15.27
CA SER A 663 -1.02 2.63 -15.30
C SER A 663 0.30 2.56 -14.53
N PHE A 664 0.38 1.71 -13.52
CA PHE A 664 1.54 1.55 -12.64
C PHE A 664 2.28 0.22 -12.83
N SER A 665 1.95 -0.54 -13.88
CA SER A 665 2.50 -1.88 -14.12
C SER A 665 4.03 -1.89 -14.20
N GLU A 666 4.63 -0.82 -14.73
CA GLU A 666 6.09 -0.63 -14.79
C GLU A 666 6.71 -0.54 -13.39
N SER A 667 6.06 0.18 -12.47
CA SER A 667 6.53 0.32 -11.08
C SER A 667 6.38 -0.95 -10.26
N GLY A 668 5.32 -1.73 -10.52
CA GLY A 668 5.14 -3.06 -9.91
C GLY A 668 6.31 -3.97 -10.23
N ARG A 669 6.79 -3.97 -11.49
CA ARG A 669 7.92 -4.81 -11.91
C ARG A 669 9.23 -4.53 -11.18
N LEU A 670 9.42 -3.38 -10.56
CA LEU A 670 10.66 -3.09 -9.83
C LEU A 670 10.84 -4.00 -8.62
N LEU A 671 9.82 -4.01 -7.77
CA LEU A 671 9.86 -4.68 -6.47
C LEU A 671 9.07 -5.98 -6.44
N SER A 672 8.09 -6.15 -7.34
CA SER A 672 7.34 -7.40 -7.53
C SER A 672 7.77 -8.16 -8.77
N ARG A 673 9.06 -8.54 -8.83
CA ARG A 673 9.58 -9.34 -9.95
C ARG A 673 9.06 -10.76 -9.86
N SER A 674 8.48 -11.26 -10.97
CA SER A 674 8.02 -12.64 -11.03
C SER A 674 9.16 -13.62 -10.71
N LYS A 675 8.85 -14.79 -10.16
CA LYS A 675 9.85 -15.83 -9.87
C LYS A 675 10.75 -16.11 -11.08
N LYS A 676 10.17 -16.15 -12.29
CA LYS A 676 10.90 -16.33 -13.55
C LYS A 676 11.87 -15.17 -13.84
N ASP A 677 11.46 -13.93 -13.60
CA ASP A 677 12.34 -12.77 -13.79
C ASP A 677 13.47 -12.75 -12.77
N ARG A 678 13.21 -13.19 -11.53
CA ARG A 678 14.25 -13.37 -10.49
C ARG A 678 15.26 -14.45 -10.87
N GLU A 679 14.79 -15.59 -11.37
CA GLU A 679 15.66 -16.67 -11.86
C GLU A 679 16.52 -16.23 -13.05
N ARG A 680 15.94 -15.51 -14.02
CA ARG A 680 16.70 -14.93 -15.13
C ARG A 680 17.77 -13.95 -14.64
N MET A 681 17.44 -13.13 -13.64
CA MET A 681 18.40 -12.20 -13.04
C MET A 681 19.50 -12.94 -12.27
N LEU A 682 19.21 -14.02 -11.56
CA LEU A 682 20.25 -14.86 -10.91
C LEU A 682 21.20 -15.46 -11.93
N LEU A 683 20.66 -16.01 -13.02
CA LEU A 683 21.48 -16.55 -14.11
C LEU A 683 22.34 -15.45 -14.73
N HIS A 684 21.81 -14.24 -14.83
CA HIS A 684 22.55 -13.08 -15.32
C HIS A 684 23.68 -12.67 -14.37
N LEU A 685 23.41 -12.54 -13.06
CA LEU A 685 24.44 -12.27 -12.05
C LEU A 685 25.54 -13.33 -12.06
N ARG A 686 25.18 -14.60 -12.26
CA ARG A 686 26.16 -15.70 -12.36
C ARG A 686 27.07 -15.54 -13.58
N ARG A 687 26.56 -15.05 -14.71
CA ARG A 687 27.40 -14.76 -15.90
C ARG A 687 28.36 -13.61 -15.60
N LEU A 688 27.85 -12.50 -15.06
CA LEU A 688 28.68 -11.35 -14.68
C LEU A 688 29.79 -11.72 -13.69
N ALA A 689 29.54 -12.66 -12.78
CA ALA A 689 30.55 -13.12 -11.82
C ALA A 689 31.63 -14.05 -12.42
N VAL A 690 31.29 -14.85 -13.45
CA VAL A 690 32.21 -15.86 -14.02
C VAL A 690 33.11 -15.30 -15.13
N GLU A 691 32.64 -14.31 -15.88
CA GLU A 691 33.40 -13.66 -16.95
C GLU A 691 34.78 -13.11 -16.50
N PRO A 692 34.89 -12.33 -15.40
CA PRO A 692 36.17 -11.71 -15.03
C PRO A 692 37.23 -12.72 -14.61
N GLU A 693 36.86 -13.86 -14.00
CA GLU A 693 37.82 -14.91 -13.66
C GLU A 693 38.45 -15.55 -14.90
N ARG A 694 37.70 -15.63 -16.01
CA ARG A 694 38.22 -16.19 -17.26
C ARG A 694 39.19 -15.23 -17.94
N THR A 695 38.91 -13.93 -17.95
CA THR A 695 39.83 -12.94 -18.53
C THR A 695 41.14 -12.91 -17.74
N VAL A 696 41.07 -12.89 -16.41
CA VAL A 696 42.27 -12.90 -15.56
C VAL A 696 43.09 -14.18 -15.76
N ARG A 697 42.45 -15.36 -15.86
CA ARG A 697 43.16 -16.62 -16.14
C ARG A 697 43.74 -16.67 -17.55
N SER A 698 43.04 -16.15 -18.55
CA SER A 698 43.51 -16.06 -19.93
C SER A 698 44.77 -15.20 -20.03
N VAL A 699 44.76 -14.00 -19.43
CA VAL A 699 45.91 -13.09 -19.41
C VAL A 699 47.09 -13.69 -18.63
N ARG A 700 46.83 -14.35 -17.48
CA ARG A 700 47.90 -15.06 -16.75
C ARG A 700 48.45 -16.25 -17.51
N GLY A 701 47.60 -17.02 -18.20
CA GLY A 701 47.99 -18.16 -19.01
C GLY A 701 48.86 -17.76 -20.18
N ALA A 702 48.43 -16.74 -20.95
CA ALA A 702 49.19 -16.21 -22.07
C ALA A 702 50.54 -15.61 -21.63
N SER A 703 50.57 -14.87 -20.52
CA SER A 703 51.82 -14.31 -19.98
C SER A 703 52.80 -15.40 -19.52
N LEU A 704 52.32 -16.55 -19.04
CA LEU A 704 53.20 -17.64 -18.61
C LEU A 704 53.71 -18.46 -19.81
N GLU A 705 52.91 -18.64 -20.86
CA GLU A 705 53.34 -19.32 -22.09
C GLU A 705 54.33 -18.48 -22.91
N ASP A 706 54.17 -17.15 -23.00
CA ASP A 706 55.12 -16.29 -23.72
C ASP A 706 56.45 -16.13 -22.97
N VAL A 707 56.43 -16.13 -21.63
CA VAL A 707 57.67 -16.16 -20.83
C VAL A 707 58.37 -17.52 -20.94
N GLY A 708 57.61 -18.61 -21.10
CA GLY A 708 58.15 -19.95 -21.33
C GLY A 708 58.83 -20.12 -22.70
N ARG A 709 58.34 -19.44 -23.74
CA ARG A 709 58.89 -19.52 -25.10
C ARG A 709 60.11 -18.61 -25.33
N ALA A 710 60.24 -17.52 -24.58
CA ALA A 710 61.38 -16.61 -24.68
C ALA A 710 62.70 -17.18 -24.06
N SER A 711 62.65 -18.31 -23.34
CA SER A 711 63.85 -18.94 -22.75
C SER A 711 64.44 -20.11 -23.55
N SER A 712 63.96 -20.39 -24.77
CA SER A 712 64.62 -21.33 -25.69
C SER A 712 65.34 -20.60 -26.83
N VAL A 713 66.25 -19.68 -26.48
CA VAL A 713 67.25 -19.17 -27.43
C VAL A 713 68.46 -20.09 -27.35
N GLN A 714 68.59 -20.97 -28.35
CA GLN A 714 69.84 -21.69 -28.60
C GLN A 714 70.93 -20.68 -29.03
N PRO A 715 72.14 -20.74 -28.46
CA PRO A 715 73.26 -19.95 -28.93
C PRO A 715 73.90 -20.65 -30.14
N GLY A 716 73.91 -19.97 -31.29
CA GLY A 716 74.83 -20.26 -32.39
C GLY A 716 74.17 -20.47 -33.74
N GLN A 717 74.28 -19.47 -34.62
CA GLN A 717 74.86 -19.60 -35.96
C GLN A 717 74.88 -18.23 -36.66
N GLU A 718 76.08 -17.80 -37.02
CA GLU A 718 76.34 -16.81 -38.07
C GLU A 718 75.95 -17.41 -39.42
N GLU A 719 75.23 -16.66 -40.27
CA GLU A 719 75.51 -16.61 -41.71
C GLU A 719 74.70 -15.51 -42.45
N GLU A 720 75.50 -14.70 -43.13
CA GLU A 720 75.35 -13.96 -44.40
C GLU A 720 74.18 -14.32 -45.36
N GLY A 721 73.65 -13.31 -46.10
CA GLY A 721 73.06 -13.54 -47.43
C GLY A 721 71.69 -12.91 -47.76
N ASP A 722 71.74 -11.76 -48.43
CA ASP A 722 70.92 -11.22 -49.54
C ASP A 722 69.46 -11.64 -49.89
N THR A 723 68.75 -10.59 -50.38
CA THR A 723 67.72 -10.54 -51.45
C THR A 723 66.23 -10.87 -51.21
N ALA A 724 65.43 -9.78 -51.34
CA ALA A 724 64.28 -9.56 -52.23
C ALA A 724 62.99 -10.43 -52.20
N ALA A 725 61.88 -9.66 -52.10
CA ALA A 725 60.61 -9.77 -52.83
C ALA A 725 59.41 -10.60 -52.29
N LEU A 726 58.26 -9.90 -52.36
CA LEU A 726 56.92 -10.35 -52.79
C LEU A 726 55.87 -10.87 -51.76
N LEU A 727 54.81 -10.05 -51.62
CA LEU A 727 53.36 -10.35 -51.59
C LEU A 727 52.87 -11.71 -51.03
N THR A 728 52.02 -11.69 -49.99
CA THR A 728 50.54 -11.86 -50.07
C THR A 728 49.91 -12.23 -48.71
N SER A 729 48.84 -11.50 -48.36
CA SER A 729 47.55 -12.00 -47.85
C SER A 729 47.50 -13.25 -46.96
N LYS A 730 46.96 -13.12 -45.72
CA LYS A 730 45.64 -13.69 -45.36
C LYS A 730 45.18 -13.29 -43.96
N GLN A 731 43.87 -13.01 -43.89
CA GLN A 731 43.04 -12.86 -42.69
C GLN A 731 42.98 -14.15 -41.86
N CYS A 732 43.00 -14.02 -40.54
CA CYS A 732 41.89 -14.35 -39.62
C CYS A 732 42.04 -13.53 -38.35
#